data_AF-A0A2N3FJS8-F1
#
_entry.id   AF-A0A2N3FJS8-F1
#
_cell.length_a   1.000
_cell.length_b   1.000
_cell.length_c   1.000
_cell.angle_alpha   90.00
_cell.angle_beta   90.00
_cell.angle_gamma   90.00
#
_symmetry.space_group_name_H-M   'P 1'
#
loop_
_entity.id
_entity.type
_entity.pdbx_description
1 polymer ?
#
loop_
_entity_poly.entity_id
_entity_poly.type
_entity_poly.pdbx_seq_one_letter_code
_entity_poly.pdbx_strand_id
1 'polypeptide(L)'
;MGHRLKSALSVTFAAGIMLWLYLMSRDNYLLFHSTAELVGITVAASVLLAARYSFIKEESGYPEFLGIALSSVSVILFVHLLAYKGMGVFPGSDANLPTQLWVISRYVLAVSLLVAPSFSRKPSPTVLVSGAFAVVTSMALLSVFAWGWFPDAYVEGVGLTGFKVLSEYAVVGILSLAALRTYHERAAIDPRALRLLLAAIGLFAASSLAFTLYTDVYGIFNAVGHFAQVAAFAMVFVAIVQVGITWPVARLYRELQEREEGLRKANHDLMLVSRSKDEFLANMSHELRTPLNSIIGFSEILLRGLPGELNAEQQKQLLMVNQAGHHLLSLVNDILDLARMEAESKVLELADFDLNDELAQVVMMVRPLAMDKGLALAVEAVEGGPVMHSDPRAVQQIVLNLLSNAIKFTDAGAIHVSVKVRTGMAIIAIQDSGCGIAADDISVLFGDFSRTQQAFAKEGTGLGLAVSSRLAALLGGDIDVVSQLGVGSTFTVALPLEAPDSSVIAAKSQAHDLEEYERTGLAVRAGNGAIPISLPLAQSAMLLVNAQTCAIEDASEGAARLYGWSRKRLIRMRLSDLDFLDSETRRRIVRQVMAGQVSQLILNHRMESGASVRVEVLLAPVSEGGRSMLLAIIERLPEQAVPA
;
A
#
# COMPACT_ATOMS: atom_id res chain seq x y z
N MET A 1 19.74 5.46 27.02
CA MET A 1 21.06 5.99 27.43
C MET A 1 21.75 6.85 26.37
N GLY A 2 21.75 6.47 25.09
CA GLY A 2 22.46 7.19 24.01
C GLY A 2 22.03 8.64 23.73
N HIS A 3 20.76 9.01 23.96
CA HIS A 3 20.29 10.37 23.70
C HIS A 3 20.84 11.41 24.70
N ARG A 4 20.97 11.04 25.98
CA ARG A 4 21.54 11.91 27.03
C ARG A 4 23.06 12.08 26.84
N LEU A 5 23.72 11.04 26.35
CA LEU A 5 25.16 11.06 26.07
C LEU A 5 25.49 11.96 24.87
N LYS A 6 24.71 11.86 23.78
CA LYS A 6 24.84 12.74 22.61
C LYS A 6 24.54 14.21 22.94
N SER A 7 23.52 14.48 23.76
CA SER A 7 23.24 15.85 24.21
C SER A 7 24.36 16.40 25.10
N ALA A 8 24.90 15.58 26.02
CA ALA A 8 26.02 16.00 26.86
C ALA A 8 27.27 16.33 26.02
N LEU A 9 27.58 15.50 25.01
CA LEU A 9 28.70 15.73 24.10
C LEU A 9 28.55 17.01 23.26
N SER A 10 27.32 17.33 22.83
CA SER A 10 27.06 18.57 22.08
C SER A 10 27.20 19.83 22.94
N VAL A 11 26.80 19.76 24.22
CA VAL A 11 26.92 20.87 25.17
C VAL A 11 28.38 21.11 25.54
N THR A 12 29.16 20.05 25.78
CA THR A 12 30.59 20.18 26.07
C THR A 12 31.37 20.72 24.87
N PHE A 13 31.04 20.29 23.65
CA PHE A 13 31.65 20.83 22.43
C PHE A 13 31.34 22.32 22.24
N ALA A 14 30.07 22.74 22.41
CA ALA A 14 29.69 24.15 22.32
C ALA A 14 30.37 25.01 23.39
N ALA A 15 30.48 24.50 24.63
CA ALA A 15 31.21 25.17 25.70
C ALA A 15 32.72 25.29 25.38
N GLY A 16 33.30 24.27 24.74
CA GLY A 16 34.68 24.29 24.25
C GLY A 16 34.93 25.37 23.21
N ILE A 17 34.03 25.54 22.24
CA ILE A 17 34.11 26.63 21.24
C ILE A 17 34.05 28.00 21.93
N MET A 18 33.12 28.20 22.86
CA MET A 18 33.00 29.47 23.59
C MET A 18 34.23 29.79 24.43
N LEU A 19 34.78 28.77 25.11
CA LEU A 19 36.02 28.93 25.87
C LEU A 19 37.21 29.27 24.96
N TRP A 20 37.32 28.62 23.81
CA TRP A 20 38.39 28.87 22.85
C TRP A 20 38.30 30.28 22.26
N LEU A 21 37.10 30.75 21.89
CA LEU A 21 36.87 32.14 21.47
C LEU A 21 37.23 33.13 22.57
N TYR A 22 36.92 32.82 23.83
CA TYR A 22 37.30 33.66 24.97
C TYR A 22 38.82 33.77 25.13
N LEU A 23 39.56 32.66 25.02
CA LEU A 23 41.02 32.71 25.06
C LEU A 23 41.59 33.55 23.90
N MET A 24 41.09 33.36 22.67
CA MET A 24 41.49 34.18 21.52
C MET A 24 41.22 35.67 21.71
N SER A 25 40.09 36.03 22.34
CA SER A 25 39.73 37.43 22.57
C SER A 25 40.74 38.18 23.44
N ARG A 26 41.52 37.46 24.25
CA ARG A 26 42.59 38.01 25.09
C ARG A 26 43.92 38.13 24.37
N ASP A 27 44.24 37.16 23.53
CA ASP A 27 45.58 37.05 22.91
C ASP A 27 45.67 37.75 21.55
N ASN A 28 44.64 37.61 20.71
CA ASN A 28 44.60 38.22 19.38
C ASN A 28 43.15 38.52 18.97
N TYR A 29 42.77 39.78 19.12
CA TYR A 29 41.40 40.20 18.88
C TYR A 29 40.98 40.10 17.41
N LEU A 30 41.89 40.37 16.46
CA LEU A 30 41.59 40.22 15.04
C LEU A 30 41.26 38.77 14.71
N LEU A 31 42.01 37.83 15.29
CA LEU A 31 41.75 36.41 15.16
C LEU A 31 40.44 36.00 15.84
N PHE A 32 40.13 36.54 17.02
CA PHE A 32 38.84 36.33 17.69
C PHE A 32 37.66 36.79 16.84
N HIS A 33 37.67 38.04 16.38
CA HIS A 33 36.62 38.61 15.54
C HIS A 33 36.44 37.76 14.27
N SER A 34 37.56 37.47 13.59
CA SER A 34 37.53 36.70 12.35
C SER A 34 36.95 35.30 12.53
N THR A 35 37.32 34.65 13.62
CA THR A 35 36.83 33.31 13.97
C THR A 35 35.35 33.35 14.36
N ALA A 36 34.92 34.33 15.15
CA ALA A 36 33.52 34.49 15.55
C ALA A 36 32.62 34.72 14.33
N GLU A 37 33.02 35.58 13.40
CA GLU A 37 32.30 35.81 12.14
C GLU A 37 32.29 34.58 11.25
N LEU A 38 33.43 33.88 11.10
CA LEU A 38 33.51 32.67 10.28
C LEU A 38 32.59 31.55 10.80
N VAL A 39 32.45 31.40 12.13
CA VAL A 39 31.50 30.47 12.73
C VAL A 39 30.07 30.86 12.33
N GLY A 40 29.70 32.15 12.45
CA GLY A 40 28.39 32.64 12.03
C GLY A 40 28.10 32.37 10.55
N ILE A 41 29.05 32.70 9.66
CA ILE A 41 28.98 32.49 8.21
C ILE A 41 28.77 31.01 7.88
N THR A 42 29.57 30.14 8.49
CA THR A 42 29.53 28.69 8.26
C THR A 42 28.19 28.11 8.71
N VAL A 43 27.72 28.50 9.88
CA VAL A 43 26.44 28.06 10.43
C VAL A 43 25.29 28.51 9.54
N ALA A 44 25.24 29.79 9.17
CA ALA A 44 24.19 30.35 8.32
C ALA A 44 24.16 29.70 6.92
N ALA A 45 25.32 29.43 6.31
CA ALA A 45 25.40 28.70 5.04
C ALA A 45 24.94 27.24 5.16
N SER A 46 25.28 26.58 6.27
CA SER A 46 24.89 25.18 6.53
C SER A 46 23.38 25.00 6.67
N VAL A 47 22.67 26.02 7.19
CA VAL A 47 21.20 25.97 7.30
C VAL A 47 20.53 25.88 5.93
N LEU A 48 21.03 26.59 4.91
CA LEU A 48 20.49 26.47 3.54
C LEU A 48 20.67 25.07 2.98
N LEU A 49 21.87 24.50 3.10
CA LEU A 49 22.15 23.15 2.61
C LEU A 49 21.26 22.12 3.31
N ALA A 50 21.14 22.21 4.63
CA ALA A 50 20.28 21.34 5.40
C ALA A 50 18.80 21.48 4.99
N ALA A 51 18.30 22.71 4.83
CA ALA A 51 16.93 22.96 4.41
C ALA A 51 16.64 22.44 2.99
N ARG A 52 17.59 22.60 2.06
CA ARG A 52 17.42 22.21 0.65
C ARG A 52 17.50 20.70 0.43
N TYR A 53 18.35 20.02 1.20
CA TYR A 53 18.58 18.58 1.11
C TYR A 53 17.85 17.78 2.19
N SER A 54 16.94 18.43 2.94
CA SER A 54 16.00 17.70 3.79
C SER A 54 15.17 16.74 2.93
N PHE A 55 15.28 15.44 3.20
CA PHE A 55 14.60 14.39 2.44
C PHE A 55 13.08 14.36 2.63
N ILE A 56 12.57 15.11 3.62
CA ILE A 56 11.14 15.29 3.83
C ILE A 56 10.75 16.63 3.24
N LYS A 57 9.92 16.58 2.19
CA LYS A 57 9.31 17.78 1.60
C LYS A 57 8.28 18.32 2.59
N GLU A 58 8.73 19.19 3.49
CA GLU A 58 7.85 19.83 4.46
C GLU A 58 6.79 20.67 3.73
N GLU A 59 5.54 20.60 4.18
CA GLU A 59 4.49 21.55 3.75
C GLU A 59 4.83 23.00 4.16
N SER A 60 5.73 23.14 5.13
CA SER A 60 6.29 24.41 5.61
C SER A 60 7.48 24.85 4.76
N GLY A 61 7.39 26.06 4.19
CA GLY A 61 8.51 26.73 3.55
C GLY A 61 9.43 27.46 4.53
N TYR A 62 9.19 27.36 5.84
CA TYR A 62 9.91 28.12 6.87
C TYR A 62 11.43 27.84 6.87
N PRO A 63 11.91 26.58 6.90
CA PRO A 63 13.35 26.30 6.89
C PRO A 63 14.04 26.76 5.61
N GLU A 64 13.35 26.59 4.48
CA GLU A 64 13.88 26.95 3.16
C GLU A 64 14.02 28.47 3.01
N PHE A 65 12.99 29.24 3.38
CA PHE A 65 13.05 30.70 3.38
C PHE A 65 14.19 31.21 4.28
N LEU A 66 14.28 30.68 5.51
CA LEU A 66 15.30 31.11 6.46
C LEU A 66 16.71 30.73 5.97
N GLY A 67 16.88 29.55 5.36
CA GLY A 67 18.14 29.15 4.74
C GLY A 67 18.59 30.10 3.64
N ILE A 68 17.70 30.49 2.72
CA ILE A 68 18.02 31.44 1.64
C ILE A 68 18.42 32.80 2.22
N ALA A 69 17.66 33.27 3.21
CA ALA A 69 17.92 34.55 3.85
C ALA A 69 19.27 34.55 4.58
N LEU A 70 19.55 33.51 5.35
CA LEU A 70 20.81 33.34 6.08
C LEU A 70 22.01 33.19 5.14
N SER A 71 21.85 32.53 3.99
CA SER A 71 22.91 32.48 2.99
C SER A 71 23.25 33.87 2.45
N SER A 72 22.26 34.75 2.29
CA SER A 72 22.49 36.15 1.88
C SER A 72 23.20 36.94 2.98
N VAL A 73 22.81 36.73 4.25
CA VAL A 73 23.51 37.28 5.42
C VAL A 73 24.96 36.79 5.46
N SER A 74 25.23 35.51 5.20
CA SER A 74 26.60 34.95 5.15
C SER A 74 27.47 35.64 4.11
N VAL A 75 26.93 35.98 2.93
CA VAL A 75 27.69 36.71 1.90
C VAL A 75 28.08 38.09 2.40
N ILE A 76 27.14 38.83 3.01
CA ILE A 76 27.42 40.19 3.52
C ILE A 76 28.39 40.14 4.70
N LEU A 77 28.23 39.18 5.61
CA LEU A 77 29.17 38.96 6.72
C LEU A 77 30.56 38.56 6.25
N PHE A 78 30.67 37.80 5.17
CA PHE A 78 31.97 37.47 4.58
C PHE A 78 32.66 38.71 4.03
N VAL A 79 31.94 39.60 3.34
CA VAL A 79 32.52 40.87 2.88
C VAL A 79 32.86 41.79 4.06
N HIS A 80 32.03 41.82 5.11
CA HIS A 80 32.31 42.54 6.37
C HIS A 80 33.61 42.06 7.02
N LEU A 81 33.79 40.74 7.13
CA LEU A 81 35.00 40.12 7.66
C LEU A 81 36.24 40.58 6.88
N LEU A 82 36.20 40.56 5.55
CA LEU A 82 37.31 41.01 4.70
C LEU A 82 37.59 42.52 4.83
N ALA A 83 36.55 43.31 5.09
CA ALA A 83 36.63 44.76 5.31
C ALA A 83 37.08 45.16 6.71
N TYR A 84 37.25 44.21 7.63
CA TYR A 84 37.60 44.51 9.01
C TYR A 84 39.00 45.13 9.14
N LYS A 85 39.13 46.12 10.03
CA LYS A 85 40.37 46.86 10.24
C LYS A 85 41.48 45.90 10.68
N GLY A 86 42.54 45.82 9.86
CA GLY A 86 43.68 44.92 10.07
C GLY A 86 43.77 43.73 9.11
N MET A 87 42.71 43.43 8.34
CA MET A 87 42.74 42.34 7.33
C MET A 87 43.49 42.71 6.05
N GLY A 88 43.54 44.00 5.69
CA GLY A 88 44.34 44.50 4.56
C GLY A 88 43.81 44.18 3.16
N VAL A 89 42.57 43.68 3.04
CA VAL A 89 41.97 43.27 1.75
C VAL A 89 41.48 44.47 0.94
N PHE A 90 40.91 45.48 1.59
CA PHE A 90 40.42 46.71 0.95
C PHE A 90 41.38 47.87 1.28
N PRO A 91 42.16 48.38 0.31
CA PRO A 91 43.12 49.45 0.57
C PRO A 91 42.42 50.75 1.00
N GLY A 92 42.86 51.33 2.11
CA GLY A 92 42.29 52.59 2.63
C GLY A 92 40.95 52.46 3.36
N SER A 93 40.46 51.24 3.63
CA SER A 93 39.27 51.05 4.45
C SER A 93 39.57 51.32 5.94
N ASP A 94 38.89 52.29 6.51
CA ASP A 94 38.86 52.55 7.95
C ASP A 94 37.81 51.64 8.65
N ALA A 95 37.49 51.91 9.91
CA ALA A 95 36.47 51.15 10.64
C ALA A 95 35.02 51.43 10.17
N ASN A 96 34.79 52.38 9.25
CA ASN A 96 33.45 52.73 8.76
C ASN A 96 32.91 51.64 7.83
N LEU A 97 33.68 51.24 6.82
CA LEU A 97 33.29 50.22 5.84
C LEU A 97 32.76 48.91 6.46
N PRO A 98 33.48 48.24 7.39
CA PRO A 98 32.96 47.05 8.04
C PRO A 98 31.70 47.38 8.87
N THR A 99 31.63 48.54 9.52
CA THR A 99 30.46 48.94 10.32
C THR A 99 29.21 49.19 9.45
N GLN A 100 29.36 49.67 8.22
CA GLN A 100 28.25 49.82 7.27
C GLN A 100 27.71 48.46 6.80
N LEU A 101 28.61 47.56 6.40
CA LEU A 101 28.27 46.18 5.99
C LEU A 101 27.60 45.40 7.13
N TRP A 102 28.02 45.67 8.37
CA TRP A 102 27.40 45.14 9.56
C TRP A 102 25.94 45.55 9.73
N VAL A 103 25.64 46.86 9.61
CA VAL A 103 24.27 47.37 9.73
C VAL A 103 23.37 46.71 8.67
N ILE A 104 23.86 46.58 7.45
CA ILE A 104 23.15 45.92 6.35
C ILE A 104 22.83 44.47 6.73
N SER A 105 23.82 43.68 7.15
CA SER A 105 23.61 42.26 7.47
C SER A 105 22.57 42.07 8.58
N ARG A 106 22.54 42.98 9.56
CA ARG A 106 21.58 42.97 10.68
C ARG A 106 20.16 43.29 10.25
N TYR A 107 19.97 44.28 9.38
CA TYR A 107 18.64 44.56 8.81
C TYR A 107 18.13 43.37 8.00
N VAL A 108 18.97 42.80 7.13
CA VAL A 108 18.60 41.63 6.34
C VAL A 108 18.21 40.47 7.26
N LEU A 109 19.00 40.18 8.30
CA LEU A 109 18.70 39.14 9.28
C LEU A 109 17.37 39.40 10.02
N ALA A 110 17.19 40.60 10.58
CA ALA A 110 16.02 40.92 11.41
C ALA A 110 14.71 40.89 10.61
N VAL A 111 14.71 41.49 9.42
CA VAL A 111 13.55 41.46 8.51
C VAL A 111 13.25 40.02 8.09
N SER A 112 14.27 39.22 7.82
CA SER A 112 14.08 37.81 7.46
C SER A 112 13.45 37.00 8.58
N LEU A 113 13.92 37.17 9.82
CA LEU A 113 13.31 36.53 11.00
C LEU A 113 11.87 37.00 11.24
N LEU A 114 11.53 38.25 10.90
CA LEU A 114 10.17 38.76 10.95
C LEU A 114 9.26 38.16 9.87
N VAL A 115 9.79 37.92 8.67
CA VAL A 115 9.01 37.40 7.52
C VAL A 115 8.86 35.88 7.58
N ALA A 116 9.88 35.16 8.06
CA ALA A 116 9.95 33.70 8.04
C ALA A 116 8.69 32.99 8.58
N PRO A 117 8.06 33.38 9.71
CA PRO A 117 6.85 32.74 10.22
C PRO A 117 5.67 32.72 9.24
N SER A 118 5.66 33.58 8.22
CA SER A 118 4.64 33.59 7.17
C SER A 118 4.64 32.30 6.34
N PHE A 119 5.74 31.55 6.34
CA PHE A 119 5.91 30.31 5.59
C PHE A 119 5.81 29.06 6.48
N SER A 120 5.40 29.19 7.76
CA SER A 120 5.26 28.04 8.66
C SER A 120 4.18 27.05 8.26
N ARG A 121 3.22 27.47 7.42
CA ARG A 121 2.07 26.66 6.99
C ARG A 121 1.89 26.59 5.47
N LYS A 122 2.87 27.09 4.72
CA LYS A 122 2.83 27.14 3.26
C LYS A 122 4.23 27.08 2.67
N PRO A 123 4.39 26.55 1.45
CA PRO A 123 5.67 26.51 0.79
C PRO A 123 6.20 27.92 0.51
N SER A 124 7.52 28.05 0.49
CA SER A 124 8.19 29.28 0.08
C SER A 124 8.37 29.27 -1.45
N PRO A 125 8.10 30.36 -2.18
CA PRO A 125 8.37 30.41 -3.61
C PRO A 125 9.89 30.59 -3.82
N THR A 126 10.65 29.49 -3.74
CA THR A 126 12.12 29.47 -3.64
C THR A 126 12.79 30.39 -4.66
N VAL A 127 12.44 30.27 -5.95
CA VAL A 127 13.08 31.02 -7.04
C VAL A 127 12.88 32.52 -6.87
N LEU A 128 11.65 32.94 -6.53
CA LEU A 128 11.33 34.35 -6.32
C LEU A 128 12.04 34.90 -5.09
N VAL A 129 12.03 34.15 -3.99
CA VAL A 129 12.69 34.54 -2.73
C VAL A 129 14.20 34.65 -2.93
N SER A 130 14.84 33.66 -3.55
CA SER A 130 16.26 33.71 -3.88
C SER A 130 16.61 34.89 -4.79
N GLY A 131 15.81 35.15 -5.83
CA GLY A 131 15.99 36.31 -6.70
C GLY A 131 15.87 37.63 -5.94
N ALA A 132 14.87 37.78 -5.07
CA ALA A 132 14.68 38.97 -4.25
C ALA A 132 15.86 39.22 -3.32
N PHE A 133 16.33 38.19 -2.61
CA PHE A 133 17.50 38.32 -1.73
C PHE A 133 18.79 38.63 -2.49
N ALA A 134 18.98 38.07 -3.70
CA ALA A 134 20.12 38.40 -4.55
C ALA A 134 20.12 39.88 -4.98
N VAL A 135 18.95 40.41 -5.37
CA VAL A 135 18.78 41.83 -5.70
C VAL A 135 19.05 42.71 -4.49
N VAL A 136 18.42 42.43 -3.34
CA VAL A 136 18.59 43.20 -2.10
C VAL A 136 20.06 43.21 -1.68
N THR A 137 20.73 42.06 -1.70
CA THR A 137 22.15 41.94 -1.33
C THR A 137 23.04 42.72 -2.28
N SER A 138 22.80 42.61 -3.59
CA SER A 138 23.58 43.32 -4.61
C SER A 138 23.41 44.84 -4.50
N MET A 139 22.17 45.32 -4.35
CA MET A 139 21.89 46.74 -4.16
C MET A 139 22.51 47.30 -2.88
N ALA A 140 22.48 46.52 -1.79
CA ALA A 140 23.10 46.94 -0.54
C ALA A 140 24.62 47.06 -0.66
N LEU A 141 25.29 46.09 -1.28
CA LEU A 141 26.74 46.16 -1.54
C LEU A 141 27.10 47.32 -2.48
N LEU A 142 26.33 47.54 -3.54
CA LEU A 142 26.54 48.68 -4.46
C LEU A 142 26.37 50.03 -3.75
N SER A 143 25.42 50.15 -2.82
CA SER A 143 25.20 51.38 -2.05
C SER A 143 26.41 51.81 -1.22
N VAL A 144 27.21 50.83 -0.78
CA VAL A 144 28.43 51.03 0.02
C VAL A 144 29.65 51.25 -0.87
N PHE A 145 29.90 50.35 -1.82
CA PHE A 145 31.15 50.35 -2.59
C PHE A 145 31.15 51.27 -3.82
N ALA A 146 30.00 51.44 -4.47
CA ALA A 146 29.92 52.10 -5.78
C ALA A 146 29.25 53.47 -5.72
N TRP A 147 28.17 53.60 -4.95
CA TRP A 147 27.33 54.81 -4.98
C TRP A 147 27.62 55.79 -3.85
N GLY A 148 28.23 55.35 -2.74
CA GLY A 148 28.45 56.21 -1.57
C GLY A 148 27.14 56.74 -0.97
N TRP A 149 26.02 56.04 -1.19
CA TRP A 149 24.70 56.44 -0.69
C TRP A 149 24.49 56.00 0.76
N PHE A 150 25.27 55.03 1.24
CA PHE A 150 25.12 54.51 2.59
C PHE A 150 25.74 55.48 3.62
N PRO A 151 25.00 55.91 4.67
CA PRO A 151 25.51 56.87 5.64
C PRO A 151 26.71 56.34 6.43
N ASP A 152 27.56 57.25 6.89
CA ASP A 152 28.67 56.88 7.77
C ASP A 152 28.16 56.29 9.08
N ALA A 153 28.69 55.12 9.41
CA ALA A 153 28.36 54.34 10.60
C ALA A 153 29.41 54.50 11.71
N TYR A 154 30.63 54.92 11.35
CA TYR A 154 31.73 55.17 12.28
C TYR A 154 32.63 56.29 11.74
N VAL A 155 33.14 57.14 12.63
CA VAL A 155 34.11 58.19 12.30
C VAL A 155 35.32 58.05 13.22
N GLU A 156 36.54 57.94 12.66
CA GLU A 156 37.76 57.79 13.46
C GLU A 156 37.96 58.95 14.43
N GLY A 157 38.30 58.62 15.68
CA GLY A 157 38.47 59.59 16.77
C GLY A 157 37.17 60.10 17.42
N VAL A 158 36.02 59.93 16.76
CA VAL A 158 34.70 60.32 17.30
C VAL A 158 33.91 59.11 17.79
N GLY A 159 34.03 57.96 17.12
CA GLY A 159 33.31 56.72 17.47
C GLY A 159 32.09 56.47 16.59
N LEU A 160 31.08 55.78 17.15
CA LEU A 160 29.86 55.40 16.44
C LEU A 160 29.00 56.62 16.10
N THR A 161 28.46 56.67 14.88
CA THR A 161 27.55 57.75 14.48
C THR A 161 26.15 57.56 15.05
N GLY A 162 25.37 58.65 15.13
CA GLY A 162 23.95 58.57 15.52
C GLY A 162 23.13 57.66 14.61
N PHE A 163 23.48 57.60 13.31
CA PHE A 163 22.87 56.68 12.36
C PHE A 163 23.09 55.21 12.74
N LYS A 164 24.32 54.83 13.13
CA LYS A 164 24.63 53.47 13.57
C LYS A 164 23.84 53.07 14.81
N VAL A 165 23.83 53.94 15.82
CA VAL A 165 23.12 53.69 17.09
C VAL A 165 21.60 53.57 16.87
N LEU A 166 21.01 54.49 16.10
CA LEU A 166 19.58 54.44 15.76
C LEU A 166 19.23 53.17 14.98
N SER A 167 20.11 52.74 14.07
CA SER A 167 19.90 51.53 13.29
C SER A 167 19.88 50.26 14.15
N GLU A 168 20.74 50.15 15.15
CA GLU A 168 20.72 49.01 16.08
C GLU A 168 19.43 48.96 16.90
N TYR A 169 18.94 50.12 17.37
CA TYR A 169 17.63 50.16 18.05
C TYR A 169 16.47 49.79 17.13
N ALA A 170 16.51 50.22 15.87
CA ALA A 170 15.52 49.82 14.87
C ALA A 170 15.56 48.29 14.62
N VAL A 171 16.75 47.70 14.51
CA VAL A 171 16.95 46.25 14.39
C VAL A 171 16.36 45.51 15.60
N VAL A 172 16.60 45.98 16.83
CA VAL A 172 16.01 45.39 18.05
C VAL A 172 14.47 45.47 18.03
N GLY A 173 13.90 46.58 17.54
CA GLY A 173 12.46 46.71 17.34
C GLY A 173 11.90 45.67 16.36
N ILE A 174 12.56 45.49 15.21
CA ILE A 174 12.19 44.48 14.21
C ILE A 174 12.31 43.06 14.78
N LEU A 175 13.39 42.76 15.53
CA LEU A 175 13.58 41.46 16.19
C LEU A 175 12.51 41.20 17.26
N SER A 176 12.07 42.23 17.98
CA SER A 176 10.97 42.11 18.96
C SER A 176 9.65 41.75 18.27
N LEU A 177 9.35 42.40 17.14
CA LEU A 177 8.21 42.02 16.29
C LEU A 177 8.36 40.60 15.73
N ALA A 178 9.57 40.20 15.35
CA ALA A 178 9.86 38.85 14.87
C ALA A 178 9.61 37.80 15.95
N ALA A 179 10.01 38.06 17.20
CA ALA A 179 9.74 37.20 18.35
C ALA A 179 8.23 37.06 18.58
N LEU A 180 7.48 38.18 18.59
CA LEU A 180 6.03 38.17 18.74
C LEU A 180 5.34 37.36 17.63
N ARG A 181 5.74 37.57 16.38
CA ARG A 181 5.18 36.83 15.24
C ARG A 181 5.51 35.34 15.29
N THR A 182 6.75 34.99 15.64
CA THR A 182 7.18 33.60 15.81
C THR A 182 6.39 32.91 16.92
N TYR A 183 6.15 33.61 18.04
CA TYR A 183 5.32 33.12 19.13
C TYR A 183 3.83 33.01 18.76
N HIS A 184 3.32 33.91 17.92
CA HIS A 184 1.95 33.83 17.41
C HIS A 184 1.75 32.58 16.54
N GLU A 185 2.76 32.19 15.76
CA GLU A 185 2.77 30.97 14.95
C GLU A 185 3.20 29.71 15.72
N ARG A 186 3.19 29.73 17.06
CA ARG A 186 3.60 28.59 17.92
C ARG A 186 2.87 27.28 17.65
N ALA A 187 1.66 27.33 17.08
CA ALA A 187 0.89 26.13 16.75
C ALA A 187 1.46 25.36 15.54
N ALA A 188 2.21 26.03 14.67
CA ALA A 188 2.78 25.45 13.46
C ALA A 188 4.27 25.08 13.61
N ILE A 189 4.89 25.39 14.75
CA ILE A 189 6.32 25.20 15.00
C ILE A 189 6.50 24.22 16.15
N ASP A 190 7.43 23.26 16.02
CA ASP A 190 7.75 22.33 17.10
C ASP A 190 8.11 23.10 18.40
N PRO A 191 7.56 22.73 19.58
CA PRO A 191 7.78 23.47 20.82
C PRO A 191 9.24 23.60 21.26
N ARG A 192 10.13 22.68 20.87
CA ARG A 192 11.58 22.80 21.12
C ARG A 192 12.22 23.76 20.14
N ALA A 193 11.88 23.66 18.85
CA ALA A 193 12.35 24.60 17.83
C ALA A 193 11.91 26.03 18.17
N LEU A 194 10.66 26.22 18.58
CA LEU A 194 10.11 27.51 18.99
C LEU A 194 10.92 28.16 20.12
N ARG A 195 11.23 27.40 21.18
CA ARG A 195 12.02 27.92 22.31
C ARG A 195 13.42 28.34 21.88
N LEU A 196 14.07 27.55 21.04
CA LEU A 196 15.41 27.85 20.52
C LEU A 196 15.39 29.08 19.60
N LEU A 197 14.39 29.21 18.74
CA LEU A 197 14.24 30.37 17.85
C LEU A 197 13.98 31.66 18.64
N LEU A 198 13.09 31.63 19.64
CA LEU A 198 12.84 32.79 20.51
C LEU A 198 14.08 33.17 21.32
N ALA A 199 14.81 32.19 21.85
CA ALA A 199 16.07 32.45 22.54
C ALA A 199 17.13 33.04 21.60
N ALA A 200 17.25 32.54 20.36
CA ALA A 200 18.15 33.08 19.35
C ALA A 200 17.79 34.53 18.99
N ILE A 201 16.51 34.84 18.78
CA ILE A 201 16.04 36.21 18.50
C ILE A 201 16.40 37.14 19.67
N GLY A 202 16.19 36.69 20.91
CA GLY A 202 16.58 37.42 22.12
C GLY A 202 18.09 37.68 22.20
N LEU A 203 18.91 36.68 21.86
CA LEU A 203 20.38 36.83 21.82
C LEU A 203 20.83 37.75 20.69
N PHE A 204 20.18 37.74 19.52
CA PHE A 204 20.45 38.73 18.47
C PHE A 204 20.10 40.15 18.89
N ALA A 205 19.01 40.34 19.64
CA ALA A 205 18.66 41.65 20.21
C ALA A 205 19.68 42.10 21.26
N ALA A 206 20.09 41.21 22.17
CA ALA A 206 21.13 41.50 23.18
C ALA A 206 22.49 41.83 22.53
N SER A 207 22.85 41.08 21.49
CA SER A 207 24.02 41.31 20.66
C SER A 207 23.98 42.72 20.06
N SER A 208 22.88 43.10 19.40
CA SER A 208 22.66 44.43 18.81
C SER A 208 22.79 45.56 19.84
N LEU A 209 22.21 45.38 21.04
CA LEU A 209 22.37 46.33 22.15
C LEU A 209 23.83 46.44 22.63
N ALA A 210 24.56 45.33 22.74
CA ALA A 210 25.98 45.38 23.11
C ALA A 210 26.81 46.16 22.07
N PHE A 211 26.48 46.04 20.78
CA PHE A 211 27.11 46.81 19.71
C PHE A 211 26.78 48.31 19.73
N THR A 212 25.82 48.77 20.53
CA THR A 212 25.60 50.22 20.75
C THR A 212 26.49 50.82 21.83
N LEU A 213 27.04 49.97 22.71
CA LEU A 213 27.76 50.37 23.92
C LEU A 213 29.28 50.31 23.77
N TYR A 214 29.81 49.80 22.65
CA TYR A 214 31.25 49.77 22.44
C TYR A 214 31.77 51.14 21.99
N THR A 215 32.84 51.57 22.64
CA THR A 215 33.58 52.79 22.29
C THR A 215 34.79 52.49 21.41
N ASP A 216 35.32 51.27 21.55
CA ASP A 216 36.46 50.75 20.79
C ASP A 216 36.12 49.36 20.22
N VAL A 217 36.60 49.11 19.02
CA VAL A 217 36.49 47.85 18.28
C VAL A 217 37.19 46.71 19.03
N TYR A 218 38.08 46.99 19.99
CA TYR A 218 38.69 45.99 20.87
C TYR A 218 38.01 45.87 22.25
N GLY A 219 36.88 46.54 22.46
CA GLY A 219 36.21 46.65 23.76
C GLY A 219 35.43 45.42 24.20
N ILE A 220 35.16 45.34 25.51
CA ILE A 220 34.43 44.21 26.12
C ILE A 220 33.00 44.05 25.59
N PHE A 221 32.31 45.16 25.32
CA PHE A 221 30.95 45.13 24.75
C PHE A 221 30.93 44.60 23.32
N ASN A 222 31.98 44.86 22.54
CA ASN A 222 32.13 44.28 21.21
C ASN A 222 32.30 42.75 21.31
N ALA A 223 33.16 42.28 22.21
CA ALA A 223 33.34 40.84 22.44
C ALA A 223 32.04 40.17 22.91
N VAL A 224 31.31 40.77 23.86
CA VAL A 224 30.00 40.28 24.33
C VAL A 224 29.00 40.20 23.17
N GLY A 225 28.97 41.19 22.29
CA GLY A 225 28.16 41.21 21.08
C GLY A 225 28.40 39.99 20.18
N HIS A 226 29.68 39.68 19.91
CA HIS A 226 30.07 38.52 19.12
C HIS A 226 29.76 37.19 19.81
N PHE A 227 29.97 37.05 21.13
CA PHE A 227 29.58 35.84 21.85
C PHE A 227 28.07 35.56 21.77
N ALA A 228 27.25 36.59 21.99
CA ALA A 228 25.81 36.48 21.88
C ALA A 228 25.37 36.10 20.45
N GLN A 229 26.02 36.64 19.42
CA GLN A 229 25.77 36.30 18.02
C GLN A 229 26.12 34.85 17.70
N VAL A 230 27.30 34.37 18.10
CA VAL A 230 27.71 32.98 17.87
C VAL A 230 26.71 32.02 18.53
N ALA A 231 26.30 32.32 19.77
CA ALA A 231 25.28 31.55 20.46
C ALA A 231 23.93 31.58 19.73
N ALA A 232 23.51 32.74 19.23
CA ALA A 232 22.26 32.89 18.49
C ALA A 232 22.24 32.06 17.20
N PHE A 233 23.30 32.13 16.38
CA PHE A 233 23.41 31.32 15.16
C PHE A 233 23.40 29.80 15.46
N ALA A 234 24.12 29.37 16.50
CA ALA A 234 24.11 27.98 16.93
C ALA A 234 22.69 27.52 17.33
N MET A 235 21.92 28.35 18.04
CA MET A 235 20.53 28.04 18.39
C MET A 235 19.62 27.94 17.16
N VAL A 236 19.76 28.84 16.18
CA VAL A 236 19.02 28.75 14.91
C VAL A 236 19.35 27.44 14.20
N PHE A 237 20.63 27.07 14.11
CA PHE A 237 21.04 25.81 13.50
C PHE A 237 20.43 24.60 14.18
N VAL A 238 20.49 24.53 15.51
CA VAL A 238 19.88 23.43 16.26
C VAL A 238 18.36 23.39 16.06
N ALA A 239 17.69 24.54 16.07
CA ALA A 239 16.24 24.62 15.84
C ALA A 239 15.84 24.09 14.46
N ILE A 240 16.57 24.46 13.41
CA ILE A 240 16.23 24.07 12.04
C ILE A 240 16.71 22.65 11.71
N VAL A 241 17.98 22.35 11.93
CA VAL A 241 18.61 21.12 11.44
C VAL A 241 18.31 19.94 12.36
N GLN A 242 18.47 20.12 13.66
CA GLN A 242 18.22 19.02 14.59
C GLN A 242 16.71 18.85 14.76
N VAL A 243 16.00 19.88 15.21
CA VAL A 243 14.57 19.75 15.56
C VAL A 243 13.66 19.70 14.33
N GLY A 244 13.87 20.57 13.33
CA GLY A 244 13.06 20.60 12.11
C GLY A 244 13.23 19.36 11.24
N ILE A 245 14.46 18.89 11.04
CA ILE A 245 14.75 17.84 10.03
C ILE A 245 15.04 16.47 10.67
N THR A 246 15.95 16.40 11.65
CA THR A 246 16.51 15.11 12.09
C THR A 246 15.54 14.28 12.96
N TRP A 247 14.79 14.93 13.85
CA TRP A 247 13.89 14.25 14.78
C TRP A 247 12.65 13.62 14.12
N PRO A 248 11.96 14.29 13.17
CA PRO A 248 10.83 13.70 12.46
C PRO A 248 11.21 12.43 11.70
N VAL A 249 12.35 12.45 10.99
CA VAL A 249 12.86 11.29 10.24
C VAL A 249 13.10 10.09 11.17
N ALA A 250 13.78 10.31 12.31
CA ALA A 250 14.08 9.25 13.27
C ALA A 250 12.84 8.70 13.99
N ARG A 251 11.76 9.50 14.08
CA ARG A 251 10.47 9.04 14.60
C ARG A 251 9.75 8.18 13.58
N LEU A 252 9.64 8.66 12.34
CA LEU A 252 8.99 7.94 11.25
C LEU A 252 9.65 6.58 11.02
N TYR A 253 10.99 6.53 11.01
CA TYR A 253 11.71 5.27 10.83
C TYR A 253 11.42 4.24 11.93
N ARG A 254 11.29 4.67 13.18
CA ARG A 254 10.90 3.78 14.29
C ARG A 254 9.47 3.27 14.18
N GLU A 255 8.53 4.17 13.88
CA GLU A 255 7.13 3.78 13.69
C GLU A 255 6.98 2.79 12.52
N LEU A 256 7.77 2.95 11.46
CA LEU A 256 7.84 2.01 10.34
C LEU A 256 8.35 0.63 10.79
N GLN A 257 9.47 0.59 11.51
CA GLN A 257 10.06 -0.67 12.00
C GLN A 257 9.13 -1.40 12.97
N GLU A 258 8.46 -0.68 13.87
CA GLU A 258 7.50 -1.28 14.81
C GLU A 258 6.29 -1.88 14.08
N ARG A 259 5.80 -1.23 13.02
CA ARG A 259 4.72 -1.77 12.18
C ARG A 259 5.17 -2.99 11.38
N GLU A 260 6.36 -2.96 10.81
CA GLU A 260 6.93 -4.09 10.06
C GLU A 260 7.05 -5.34 10.95
N GLU A 261 7.59 -5.20 12.15
CA GLU A 261 7.72 -6.29 13.10
C GLU A 261 6.34 -6.82 13.54
N GLY A 262 5.38 -5.92 13.76
CA GLY A 262 3.99 -6.28 14.08
C GLY A 262 3.32 -7.10 12.97
N LEU A 263 3.49 -6.69 11.71
CA LEU A 263 2.98 -7.42 10.55
C LEU A 263 3.64 -8.79 10.40
N ARG A 264 4.97 -8.85 10.55
CA ARG A 264 5.74 -10.09 10.46
C ARG A 264 5.28 -11.10 11.52
N LYS A 265 5.03 -10.65 12.75
CA LYS A 265 4.53 -11.50 13.84
C LYS A 265 3.11 -12.00 13.57
N ALA A 266 2.20 -11.10 13.17
CA ALA A 266 0.83 -11.48 12.85
C ALA A 266 0.76 -12.51 11.71
N ASN A 267 1.60 -12.35 10.68
CA ASN A 267 1.70 -13.30 9.58
C ASN A 267 2.21 -14.68 10.05
N HIS A 268 3.22 -14.69 10.92
CA HIS A 268 3.71 -15.93 11.50
C HIS A 268 2.63 -16.66 12.32
N ASP A 269 1.89 -15.92 13.15
CA ASP A 269 0.81 -16.48 13.96
C ASP A 269 -0.33 -17.04 13.08
N LEU A 270 -0.67 -16.33 11.99
CA LEU A 270 -1.64 -16.80 10.98
C LEU A 270 -1.21 -18.11 10.31
N MET A 271 0.06 -18.20 9.88
CA MET A 271 0.59 -19.43 9.29
C MET A 271 0.55 -20.61 10.26
N LEU A 272 0.83 -20.38 11.55
CA LEU A 272 0.74 -21.42 12.57
C LEU A 272 -0.70 -21.90 12.78
N VAL A 273 -1.66 -20.98 12.81
CA VAL A 273 -3.10 -21.31 12.93
C VAL A 273 -3.58 -22.09 11.70
N SER A 274 -3.20 -21.66 10.49
CA SER A 274 -3.56 -22.35 9.26
C SER A 274 -3.04 -23.79 9.27
N ARG A 275 -1.75 -23.98 9.54
CA ARG A 275 -1.15 -25.31 9.61
C ARG A 275 -1.82 -26.19 10.68
N SER A 276 -2.14 -25.63 11.84
CA SER A 276 -2.87 -26.37 12.89
C SER A 276 -4.28 -26.75 12.46
N LYS A 277 -4.96 -25.93 11.64
CA LYS A 277 -6.27 -26.25 11.07
C LYS A 277 -6.16 -27.47 10.16
N ASP A 278 -5.14 -27.51 9.30
CA ASP A 278 -4.96 -28.57 8.31
C ASP A 278 -4.58 -29.89 8.98
N GLU A 279 -3.65 -29.86 9.94
CA GLU A 279 -3.28 -31.03 10.74
C GLU A 279 -4.48 -31.57 11.54
N PHE A 280 -5.33 -30.69 12.09
CA PHE A 280 -6.55 -31.09 12.78
C PHE A 280 -7.54 -31.81 11.85
N LEU A 281 -7.81 -31.25 10.67
CA LEU A 281 -8.76 -31.82 9.71
C LEU A 281 -8.26 -33.18 9.18
N ALA A 282 -6.96 -33.30 8.89
CA ALA A 282 -6.36 -34.55 8.45
C ALA A 282 -6.46 -35.66 9.52
N ASN A 283 -6.15 -35.34 10.78
CA ASN A 283 -6.22 -36.31 11.88
C ASN A 283 -7.66 -36.73 12.18
N MET A 284 -8.61 -35.77 12.20
CA MET A 284 -10.02 -36.07 12.45
C MET A 284 -10.62 -37.02 11.40
N SER A 285 -10.17 -36.94 10.14
CA SER A 285 -10.57 -37.88 9.09
C SER A 285 -10.32 -39.34 9.47
N HIS A 286 -9.09 -39.62 9.89
CA HIS A 286 -8.65 -40.97 10.17
C HIS A 286 -9.34 -41.55 11.42
N GLU A 287 -9.50 -40.70 12.44
CA GLU A 287 -10.17 -41.04 13.70
C GLU A 287 -11.67 -41.30 13.52
N LEU A 288 -12.33 -40.64 12.56
CA LEU A 288 -13.74 -40.88 12.25
C LEU A 288 -13.95 -42.09 11.34
N ARG A 289 -13.07 -42.31 10.35
CA ARG A 289 -13.20 -43.43 9.38
C ARG A 289 -13.09 -44.79 10.05
N THR A 290 -12.18 -44.95 11.00
CA THR A 290 -11.89 -46.23 11.66
C THR A 290 -13.09 -46.84 12.42
N PRO A 291 -13.76 -46.11 13.34
CA PRO A 291 -14.93 -46.64 14.03
C PRO A 291 -16.11 -46.85 13.09
N LEU A 292 -16.27 -46.00 12.07
CA LEU A 292 -17.38 -46.10 11.12
C LEU A 292 -17.27 -47.33 10.22
N ASN A 293 -16.07 -47.59 9.69
CA ASN A 293 -15.80 -48.79 8.91
C ASN A 293 -16.04 -50.07 9.73
N SER A 294 -15.79 -50.02 11.05
CA SER A 294 -16.09 -51.12 11.96
C SER A 294 -17.60 -51.32 12.11
N ILE A 295 -18.38 -50.26 12.33
CA ILE A 295 -19.85 -50.32 12.43
C ILE A 295 -20.47 -50.86 11.13
N ILE A 296 -20.00 -50.37 9.98
CA ILE A 296 -20.43 -50.85 8.66
C ILE A 296 -20.06 -52.33 8.50
N GLY A 297 -18.81 -52.71 8.74
CA GLY A 297 -18.36 -54.09 8.57
C GLY A 297 -19.10 -55.09 9.47
N PHE A 298 -19.32 -54.77 10.74
CA PHE A 298 -20.07 -55.64 11.65
C PHE A 298 -21.56 -55.72 11.30
N SER A 299 -22.18 -54.60 10.91
CA SER A 299 -23.58 -54.63 10.45
C SER A 299 -23.74 -55.44 9.16
N GLU A 300 -22.78 -55.39 8.25
CA GLU A 300 -22.78 -56.18 7.01
C GLU A 300 -22.58 -57.69 7.29
N ILE A 301 -21.69 -58.06 8.23
CA ILE A 301 -21.52 -59.45 8.68
C ILE A 301 -22.83 -60.00 9.28
N LEU A 302 -23.51 -59.20 10.11
CA LEU A 302 -24.79 -59.58 10.71
C LEU A 302 -25.89 -59.72 9.64
N LEU A 303 -25.98 -58.79 8.70
CA LEU A 303 -26.96 -58.83 7.60
C LEU A 303 -26.77 -60.03 6.67
N ARG A 304 -25.54 -60.54 6.53
CA ARG A 304 -25.24 -61.78 5.78
C ARG A 304 -25.61 -63.06 6.53
N GLY A 305 -26.10 -62.96 7.77
CA GLY A 305 -26.51 -64.12 8.58
C GLY A 305 -25.37 -65.03 9.02
N LEU A 306 -24.11 -64.57 8.92
CA LEU A 306 -22.92 -65.38 9.25
C LEU A 306 -22.92 -65.91 10.69
N PRO A 307 -23.36 -65.15 11.71
CA PRO A 307 -23.41 -65.62 13.10
C PRO A 307 -24.72 -66.35 13.47
N GLY A 308 -25.75 -66.30 12.62
CA GLY A 308 -27.09 -66.85 12.88
C GLY A 308 -28.21 -66.11 12.13
N GLU A 309 -29.41 -66.70 12.12
CA GLU A 309 -30.59 -66.11 11.46
C GLU A 309 -31.12 -64.88 12.21
N LEU A 310 -31.45 -63.82 11.45
CA LEU A 310 -32.08 -62.60 11.97
C LEU A 310 -33.60 -62.67 11.79
N ASN A 311 -34.35 -62.15 12.76
CA ASN A 311 -35.77 -61.90 12.54
C ASN A 311 -36.01 -60.63 11.70
N ALA A 312 -37.22 -60.48 11.16
CA ALA A 312 -37.56 -59.38 10.24
C ALA A 312 -37.31 -57.97 10.83
N GLU A 313 -37.57 -57.79 12.13
CA GLU A 313 -37.38 -56.50 12.80
C GLU A 313 -35.88 -56.21 13.05
N GLN A 314 -35.09 -57.22 13.43
CA GLN A 314 -33.63 -57.12 13.57
C GLN A 314 -32.94 -56.79 12.25
N GLN A 315 -33.37 -57.45 11.15
CA GLN A 315 -32.85 -57.19 9.82
C GLN A 315 -33.15 -55.74 9.38
N LYS A 316 -34.38 -55.26 9.61
CA LYS A 316 -34.77 -53.88 9.34
C LYS A 316 -33.92 -52.87 10.14
N GLN A 317 -33.71 -53.12 11.42
CA GLN A 317 -32.89 -52.25 12.28
C GLN A 317 -31.41 -52.23 11.85
N LEU A 318 -30.84 -53.38 11.49
CA LEU A 318 -29.46 -53.47 11.00
C LEU A 318 -29.28 -52.79 9.65
N LEU A 319 -30.27 -52.87 8.75
CA LEU A 319 -30.27 -52.10 7.50
C LEU A 319 -30.25 -50.59 7.76
N MET A 320 -31.04 -50.10 8.72
CA MET A 320 -31.03 -48.69 9.11
C MET A 320 -29.67 -48.26 9.69
N VAL A 321 -29.05 -49.08 10.55
CA VAL A 321 -27.72 -48.80 11.11
C VAL A 321 -26.65 -48.77 10.02
N ASN A 322 -26.69 -49.73 9.10
CA ASN A 322 -25.74 -49.83 7.99
C ASN A 322 -25.87 -48.63 7.04
N GLN A 323 -27.10 -48.25 6.67
CA GLN A 323 -27.38 -47.03 5.88
C GLN A 323 -26.89 -45.77 6.58
N ALA A 324 -27.19 -45.59 7.87
CA ALA A 324 -26.71 -44.46 8.65
C ALA A 324 -25.18 -44.39 8.73
N GLY A 325 -24.51 -45.54 8.85
CA GLY A 325 -23.05 -45.64 8.83
C GLY A 325 -22.44 -45.22 7.49
N HIS A 326 -22.97 -45.73 6.38
CA HIS A 326 -22.53 -45.31 5.04
C HIS A 326 -22.81 -43.82 4.77
N HIS A 327 -23.96 -43.31 5.22
CA HIS A 327 -24.31 -41.90 5.07
C HIS A 327 -23.33 -40.99 5.83
N LEU A 328 -23.00 -41.33 7.07
CA LEU A 328 -22.03 -40.56 7.86
C LEU A 328 -20.61 -40.67 7.27
N LEU A 329 -20.24 -41.81 6.67
CA LEU A 329 -18.94 -41.96 6.00
C LEU A 329 -18.83 -41.02 4.80
N SER A 330 -19.90 -40.95 4.01
CA SER A 330 -20.01 -40.04 2.87
C SER A 330 -19.90 -38.59 3.33
N LEU A 331 -20.59 -38.19 4.39
CA LEU A 331 -20.50 -36.84 4.95
C LEU A 331 -19.08 -36.46 5.38
N VAL A 332 -18.41 -37.38 6.08
CA VAL A 332 -17.03 -37.16 6.52
C VAL A 332 -16.11 -37.00 5.32
N ASN A 333 -16.24 -37.86 4.31
CA ASN A 333 -15.43 -37.74 3.09
C ASN A 333 -15.74 -36.45 2.31
N ASP A 334 -17.02 -36.08 2.13
CA ASP A 334 -17.43 -34.85 1.43
C ASP A 334 -16.85 -33.60 2.09
N ILE A 335 -16.92 -33.50 3.43
CA ILE A 335 -16.38 -32.35 4.19
C ILE A 335 -14.86 -32.29 4.07
N LEU A 336 -14.19 -33.44 4.08
CA LEU A 336 -12.73 -33.51 3.96
C LEU A 336 -12.26 -33.23 2.55
N ASP A 337 -12.98 -33.67 1.54
CA ASP A 337 -12.70 -33.36 0.15
C ASP A 337 -12.88 -31.86 -0.09
N LEU A 338 -13.92 -31.25 0.49
CA LEU A 338 -14.11 -29.80 0.46
C LEU A 338 -12.98 -29.07 1.20
N ALA A 339 -12.62 -29.50 2.41
CA ALA A 339 -11.53 -28.92 3.19
C ALA A 339 -10.15 -29.06 2.51
N ARG A 340 -9.90 -30.19 1.83
CA ARG A 340 -8.69 -30.40 1.03
C ARG A 340 -8.68 -29.55 -0.23
N MET A 341 -9.83 -29.40 -0.89
CA MET A 341 -9.97 -28.50 -2.04
C MET A 341 -9.76 -27.03 -1.68
N GLU A 342 -10.03 -26.64 -0.42
CA GLU A 342 -9.78 -25.29 0.10
C GLU A 342 -8.34 -25.10 0.61
N ALA A 343 -7.70 -26.14 1.16
CA ALA A 343 -6.35 -26.06 1.72
C ALA A 343 -5.23 -26.36 0.70
N GLU A 344 -5.52 -27.15 -0.32
CA GLU A 344 -4.61 -27.47 -1.41
C GLU A 344 -5.35 -27.22 -2.72
N SER A 345 -4.80 -26.36 -3.58
CA SER A 345 -5.15 -26.30 -4.99
C SER A 345 -5.10 -27.72 -5.53
N LYS A 346 -6.25 -28.40 -5.66
CA LYS A 346 -6.28 -29.80 -6.08
C LYS A 346 -5.55 -29.90 -7.42
N VAL A 347 -4.39 -30.55 -7.44
CA VAL A 347 -3.61 -30.73 -8.66
C VAL A 347 -4.38 -31.74 -9.51
N LEU A 348 -4.99 -31.28 -10.60
CA LEU A 348 -5.68 -32.14 -11.55
C LEU A 348 -4.69 -33.14 -12.17
N GLU A 349 -5.04 -34.42 -12.19
CA GLU A 349 -4.25 -35.46 -12.87
C GLU A 349 -4.75 -35.57 -14.32
N LEU A 350 -4.27 -34.70 -15.20
CA LEU A 350 -4.70 -34.67 -16.60
C LEU A 350 -4.19 -35.88 -17.39
N ALA A 351 -5.09 -36.57 -18.09
CA ALA A 351 -4.80 -37.71 -18.95
C ALA A 351 -5.72 -37.73 -20.18
N ASP A 352 -5.28 -38.39 -21.25
CA ASP A 352 -6.12 -38.66 -22.42
C ASP A 352 -7.00 -39.89 -22.15
N PHE A 353 -8.32 -39.76 -22.34
CA PHE A 353 -9.26 -40.86 -22.19
C PHE A 353 -10.48 -40.73 -23.12
N ASP A 354 -11.17 -41.85 -23.39
CA ASP A 354 -12.45 -41.86 -24.11
C ASP A 354 -13.60 -41.63 -23.13
N LEU A 355 -14.38 -40.56 -23.33
CA LEU A 355 -15.49 -40.23 -22.44
C LEU A 355 -16.58 -41.32 -22.40
N ASN A 356 -16.82 -42.04 -23.50
CA ASN A 356 -17.83 -43.11 -23.51
C ASN A 356 -17.42 -44.26 -22.58
N ASP A 357 -16.13 -44.60 -22.53
CA ASP A 357 -15.62 -45.66 -21.65
C ASP A 357 -15.77 -45.27 -20.18
N GLU A 358 -15.47 -44.01 -19.84
CA GLU A 358 -15.65 -43.48 -18.49
C GLU A 358 -17.14 -43.44 -18.08
N LEU A 359 -18.03 -43.01 -18.98
CA LEU A 359 -19.47 -43.05 -18.74
C LEU A 359 -19.99 -44.48 -18.59
N ALA A 360 -19.48 -45.43 -19.37
CA ALA A 360 -19.85 -46.84 -19.26
C ALA A 360 -19.49 -47.40 -17.87
N GLN A 361 -18.31 -47.05 -17.33
CA GLN A 361 -17.90 -47.43 -15.97
C GLN A 361 -18.88 -46.86 -14.93
N VAL A 362 -19.22 -45.57 -15.00
CA VAL A 362 -20.16 -44.95 -14.06
C VAL A 362 -21.56 -45.58 -14.17
N VAL A 363 -22.03 -45.82 -15.38
CA VAL A 363 -23.33 -46.46 -15.63
C VAL A 363 -23.36 -47.88 -15.07
N MET A 364 -22.27 -48.65 -15.18
CA MET A 364 -22.19 -49.98 -14.56
C MET A 364 -22.32 -49.92 -13.03
N MET A 365 -21.75 -48.89 -12.39
CA MET A 365 -21.86 -48.72 -10.93
C MET A 365 -23.30 -48.42 -10.49
N VAL A 366 -24.05 -47.62 -11.25
CA VAL A 366 -25.40 -47.18 -10.86
C VAL A 366 -26.54 -48.03 -11.40
N ARG A 367 -26.28 -48.90 -12.39
CA ARG A 367 -27.28 -49.78 -13.00
C ARG A 367 -28.02 -50.67 -11.98
N PRO A 368 -27.36 -51.30 -10.99
CA PRO A 368 -28.07 -52.08 -9.96
C PRO A 368 -29.07 -51.24 -9.16
N LEU A 369 -28.71 -50.00 -8.81
CA LEU A 369 -29.58 -49.08 -8.07
C LEU A 369 -30.83 -48.70 -8.87
N ALA A 370 -30.67 -48.49 -10.18
CA ALA A 370 -31.79 -48.23 -11.08
C ALA A 370 -32.69 -49.47 -11.24
N MET A 371 -32.10 -50.66 -11.35
CA MET A 371 -32.84 -51.93 -11.48
C MET A 371 -33.63 -52.28 -10.21
N ASP A 372 -33.05 -52.08 -9.02
CA ASP A 372 -33.73 -52.28 -7.74
C ASP A 372 -34.97 -51.38 -7.58
N LYS A 373 -34.94 -50.18 -8.17
CA LYS A 373 -36.09 -49.27 -8.24
C LYS A 373 -37.01 -49.52 -9.44
N GLY A 374 -36.66 -50.42 -10.36
CA GLY A 374 -37.42 -50.64 -11.60
C GLY A 374 -37.39 -49.47 -12.59
N LEU A 375 -36.36 -48.64 -12.57
CA LEU A 375 -36.18 -47.50 -13.48
C LEU A 375 -35.51 -47.95 -14.79
N ALA A 376 -35.98 -47.41 -15.92
CA ALA A 376 -35.31 -47.61 -17.20
C ALA A 376 -34.11 -46.65 -17.32
N LEU A 377 -32.89 -47.17 -17.48
CA LEU A 377 -31.67 -46.38 -17.68
C LEU A 377 -31.15 -46.56 -19.11
N ALA A 378 -31.20 -45.49 -19.91
CA ALA A 378 -30.74 -45.46 -21.29
C ALA A 378 -29.53 -44.52 -21.44
N VAL A 379 -28.60 -44.89 -22.31
CA VAL A 379 -27.37 -44.14 -22.60
C VAL A 379 -27.23 -43.99 -24.10
N GLU A 380 -27.20 -42.75 -24.58
CA GLU A 380 -26.89 -42.35 -25.94
C GLU A 380 -25.42 -41.90 -26.01
N ALA A 381 -24.55 -42.84 -26.35
CA ALA A 381 -23.13 -42.59 -26.59
C ALA A 381 -22.90 -41.98 -27.99
N VAL A 382 -21.83 -41.21 -28.15
CA VAL A 382 -21.40 -40.69 -29.46
C VAL A 382 -20.58 -41.75 -30.20
N GLU A 383 -20.86 -41.96 -31.49
CA GLU A 383 -20.11 -42.91 -32.32
C GLU A 383 -18.61 -42.53 -32.36
N GLY A 384 -17.74 -43.45 -31.94
CA GLY A 384 -16.29 -43.25 -31.90
C GLY A 384 -15.72 -42.57 -30.65
N GLY A 385 -16.57 -42.07 -29.73
CA GLY A 385 -16.19 -41.49 -28.43
C GLY A 385 -15.38 -40.19 -28.51
N PRO A 386 -15.76 -39.11 -27.80
CA PRO A 386 -14.88 -37.95 -27.71
C PRO A 386 -13.69 -38.26 -26.81
N VAL A 387 -12.48 -38.18 -27.37
CA VAL A 387 -11.24 -38.19 -26.60
C VAL A 387 -11.11 -36.86 -25.86
N MET A 388 -10.91 -36.94 -24.54
CA MET A 388 -10.72 -35.78 -23.66
C MET A 388 -9.33 -35.84 -23.02
N HIS A 389 -8.67 -34.69 -22.94
CA HIS A 389 -7.49 -34.45 -22.11
C HIS A 389 -7.94 -33.75 -20.82
N SER A 390 -8.23 -34.53 -19.77
CA SER A 390 -8.83 -34.02 -18.51
C SER A 390 -8.49 -34.96 -17.34
N ASP A 391 -8.94 -34.65 -16.12
CA ASP A 391 -8.87 -35.59 -14.99
C ASP A 391 -10.06 -36.59 -15.05
N PRO A 392 -9.84 -37.88 -15.39
CA PRO A 392 -10.93 -38.85 -15.54
C PRO A 392 -11.67 -39.10 -14.22
N ARG A 393 -10.99 -39.05 -13.07
CA ARG A 393 -11.62 -39.28 -11.76
C ARG A 393 -12.56 -38.13 -11.41
N ALA A 394 -12.17 -36.89 -11.70
CA ALA A 394 -13.04 -35.73 -11.49
C ALA A 394 -14.31 -35.81 -12.37
N VAL A 395 -14.17 -36.22 -13.63
CA VAL A 395 -15.31 -36.42 -14.54
C VAL A 395 -16.22 -37.54 -14.05
N GLN A 396 -15.67 -38.69 -13.69
CA GLN A 396 -16.44 -39.80 -13.09
C GLN A 396 -17.22 -39.34 -11.87
N GLN A 397 -16.60 -38.57 -10.97
CA GLN A 397 -17.23 -38.09 -9.74
C GLN A 397 -18.41 -37.16 -10.03
N ILE A 398 -18.27 -36.21 -10.97
CA ILE A 398 -19.35 -35.32 -11.39
C ILE A 398 -20.53 -36.16 -11.91
N VAL A 399 -20.28 -37.06 -12.86
CA VAL A 399 -21.33 -37.86 -13.50
C VAL A 399 -22.01 -38.81 -12.50
N LEU A 400 -21.25 -39.46 -11.63
CA LEU A 400 -21.76 -40.35 -10.59
C LEU A 400 -22.72 -39.61 -9.65
N ASN A 401 -22.38 -38.38 -9.29
CA ASN A 401 -23.19 -37.55 -8.40
C ASN A 401 -24.51 -37.13 -9.05
N LEU A 402 -24.46 -36.71 -10.32
CA LEU A 402 -25.66 -36.36 -11.07
C LEU A 402 -26.56 -37.57 -11.33
N LEU A 403 -26.00 -38.72 -11.71
CA LEU A 403 -26.75 -39.96 -11.94
C LEU A 403 -27.35 -40.52 -10.65
N SER A 404 -26.60 -40.51 -9.54
CA SER A 404 -27.13 -40.96 -8.25
C SER A 404 -28.25 -40.05 -7.76
N ASN A 405 -28.17 -38.75 -8.00
CA ASN A 405 -29.29 -37.83 -7.75
C ASN A 405 -30.50 -38.15 -8.64
N ALA A 406 -30.31 -38.37 -9.95
CA ALA A 406 -31.40 -38.76 -10.85
C ALA A 406 -32.13 -40.04 -10.39
N ILE A 407 -31.39 -41.08 -10.01
CA ILE A 407 -31.95 -42.35 -9.48
C ILE A 407 -32.64 -42.13 -8.14
N LYS A 408 -32.04 -41.33 -7.26
CA LYS A 408 -32.60 -41.04 -5.94
C LYS A 408 -33.95 -40.33 -6.05
N PHE A 409 -34.06 -39.33 -6.91
CA PHE A 409 -35.26 -38.47 -7.01
C PHE A 409 -36.32 -38.97 -8.00
N THR A 410 -36.04 -40.04 -8.76
CA THR A 410 -37.03 -40.74 -9.57
C THR A 410 -37.56 -41.98 -8.83
N ASP A 411 -38.88 -42.07 -8.66
CA ASP A 411 -39.51 -43.22 -8.00
C ASP A 411 -40.07 -44.24 -9.01
N ALA A 412 -40.55 -43.78 -10.16
CA ALA A 412 -40.92 -44.61 -11.29
C ALA A 412 -40.68 -43.83 -12.59
N GLY A 413 -40.27 -44.52 -13.66
CA GLY A 413 -40.02 -43.91 -14.97
C GLY A 413 -38.64 -44.22 -15.53
N ALA A 414 -37.98 -43.22 -16.10
CA ALA A 414 -36.74 -43.41 -16.85
C ALA A 414 -35.70 -42.32 -16.57
N ILE A 415 -34.44 -42.70 -16.78
CA ILE A 415 -33.28 -41.82 -16.75
C ILE A 415 -32.56 -41.98 -18.07
N HIS A 416 -32.25 -40.87 -18.71
CA HIS A 416 -31.60 -40.81 -20.01
C HIS A 416 -30.29 -40.03 -19.91
N VAL A 417 -29.19 -40.65 -20.34
CA VAL A 417 -27.87 -40.01 -20.43
C VAL A 417 -27.57 -39.79 -21.90
N SER A 418 -27.25 -38.57 -22.29
CA SER A 418 -26.84 -38.26 -23.67
C SER A 418 -25.55 -37.46 -23.69
N VAL A 419 -24.70 -37.75 -24.66
CA VAL A 419 -23.43 -37.06 -24.88
C VAL A 419 -23.47 -36.35 -26.23
N LYS A 420 -23.06 -35.09 -26.28
CA LYS A 420 -22.91 -34.33 -27.51
C LYS A 420 -21.60 -33.55 -27.47
N VAL A 421 -20.89 -33.50 -28.58
CA VAL A 421 -19.73 -32.62 -28.73
C VAL A 421 -20.15 -31.38 -29.49
N ARG A 422 -19.89 -30.19 -28.94
CA ARG A 422 -20.12 -28.91 -29.62
C ARG A 422 -18.98 -27.96 -29.33
N THR A 423 -18.42 -27.35 -30.37
CA THR A 423 -17.43 -26.26 -30.26
C THR A 423 -16.28 -26.55 -29.29
N GLY A 424 -15.72 -27.77 -29.31
CA GLY A 424 -14.61 -28.17 -28.41
C GLY A 424 -15.03 -28.51 -26.98
N MET A 425 -16.32 -28.59 -26.69
CA MET A 425 -16.87 -29.00 -25.38
C MET A 425 -17.62 -30.33 -25.50
N ALA A 426 -17.43 -31.21 -24.53
CA ALA A 426 -18.29 -32.36 -24.25
C ALA A 426 -19.47 -31.90 -23.38
N ILE A 427 -20.68 -32.13 -23.87
CA ILE A 427 -21.95 -31.81 -23.21
C ILE A 427 -22.58 -33.14 -22.78
N ILE A 428 -22.63 -33.37 -21.48
CA ILE A 428 -23.21 -34.56 -20.85
C ILE A 428 -24.54 -34.13 -20.22
N ALA A 429 -25.65 -34.61 -20.75
CA ALA A 429 -26.99 -34.31 -20.23
C ALA A 429 -27.59 -35.57 -19.59
N ILE A 430 -27.97 -35.44 -18.31
CA ILE A 430 -28.65 -36.48 -17.53
C ILE A 430 -30.06 -36.01 -17.25
N GLN A 431 -31.03 -36.64 -17.90
CA GLN A 431 -32.45 -36.34 -17.78
C GLN A 431 -33.14 -37.40 -16.92
N ASP A 432 -33.93 -36.97 -15.94
CA ASP A 432 -34.77 -37.81 -15.10
C ASP A 432 -36.25 -37.46 -15.26
N SER A 433 -37.13 -38.44 -15.10
CA SER A 433 -38.59 -38.24 -15.06
C SER A 433 -39.13 -38.17 -13.62
N GLY A 434 -38.33 -37.66 -12.68
CA GLY A 434 -38.63 -37.64 -11.26
C GLY A 434 -39.55 -36.49 -10.85
N CYS A 435 -39.50 -36.12 -9.57
CA CYS A 435 -40.41 -35.11 -9.00
C CYS A 435 -40.21 -33.69 -9.54
N GLY A 436 -39.11 -33.43 -10.27
CA GLY A 436 -38.72 -32.08 -10.68
C GLY A 436 -38.36 -31.17 -9.50
N ILE A 437 -37.98 -29.93 -9.81
CA ILE A 437 -37.54 -28.91 -8.86
C ILE A 437 -38.37 -27.64 -9.09
N ALA A 438 -38.79 -26.97 -8.01
CA ALA A 438 -39.51 -25.71 -8.09
C ALA A 438 -38.59 -24.57 -8.55
N ALA A 439 -39.10 -23.62 -9.34
CA ALA A 439 -38.28 -22.55 -9.92
C ALA A 439 -37.52 -21.72 -8.86
N ASP A 440 -38.13 -21.49 -7.70
CA ASP A 440 -37.52 -20.74 -6.59
C ASP A 440 -36.31 -21.48 -5.99
N ASP A 441 -36.35 -22.82 -5.99
CA ASP A 441 -35.32 -23.69 -5.42
C ASP A 441 -34.11 -23.89 -6.36
N ILE A 442 -34.25 -23.59 -7.66
CA ILE A 442 -33.17 -23.73 -8.65
C ILE A 442 -32.00 -22.79 -8.33
N SER A 443 -32.28 -21.57 -7.88
CA SER A 443 -31.28 -20.53 -7.64
C SER A 443 -30.29 -20.84 -6.50
N VAL A 444 -30.68 -21.73 -5.57
CA VAL A 444 -29.89 -22.09 -4.39
C VAL A 444 -29.31 -23.50 -4.49
N LEU A 445 -29.56 -24.23 -5.58
CA LEU A 445 -29.31 -25.67 -5.69
C LEU A 445 -27.82 -26.06 -5.61
N PHE A 446 -26.92 -25.14 -5.97
CA PHE A 446 -25.47 -25.34 -5.97
C PHE A 446 -24.76 -24.75 -4.73
N GLY A 447 -25.51 -24.20 -3.77
CA GLY A 447 -24.96 -23.70 -2.51
C GLY A 447 -24.54 -24.81 -1.55
N ASP A 448 -23.52 -24.56 -0.73
CA ASP A 448 -23.05 -25.51 0.29
C ASP A 448 -24.18 -25.86 1.26
N PHE A 449 -24.40 -27.16 1.50
CA PHE A 449 -25.48 -27.71 2.36
C PHE A 449 -26.91 -27.38 1.90
N SER A 450 -27.10 -26.93 0.66
CA SER A 450 -28.43 -26.60 0.14
C SER A 450 -29.28 -27.85 -0.09
N ARG A 451 -30.51 -27.85 0.42
CA ARG A 451 -31.51 -28.91 0.24
C ARG A 451 -32.88 -28.29 0.00
N THR A 452 -33.55 -28.71 -1.08
CA THR A 452 -34.92 -28.28 -1.42
C THR A 452 -35.94 -28.91 -0.47
N GLN A 453 -37.14 -28.33 -0.33
CA GLN A 453 -38.18 -28.86 0.57
C GLN A 453 -38.55 -30.32 0.27
N GLN A 454 -38.51 -30.73 -1.01
CA GLN A 454 -38.76 -32.12 -1.45
C GLN A 454 -37.56 -33.04 -1.20
N ALA A 455 -36.33 -32.51 -1.13
CA ALA A 455 -35.12 -33.25 -0.83
C ALA A 455 -34.94 -33.57 0.67
N PHE A 456 -35.73 -32.98 1.58
CA PHE A 456 -35.70 -33.33 3.00
C PHE A 456 -36.19 -34.76 3.29
N ALA A 457 -37.08 -35.29 2.46
CA ALA A 457 -37.66 -36.63 2.62
C ALA A 457 -36.75 -37.78 2.12
N LYS A 458 -35.66 -37.49 1.39
CA LYS A 458 -34.71 -38.48 0.85
C LYS A 458 -33.28 -38.21 1.35
N GLU A 459 -32.56 -39.23 1.83
CA GLU A 459 -31.21 -39.13 2.43
C GLU A 459 -30.16 -38.48 1.52
N GLY A 460 -29.47 -37.42 1.97
CA GLY A 460 -28.38 -36.78 1.21
C GLY A 460 -27.78 -35.55 1.90
N THR A 461 -26.50 -35.30 1.65
CA THR A 461 -25.65 -34.33 2.37
C THR A 461 -25.88 -32.87 1.94
N GLY A 462 -26.40 -32.66 0.74
CA GLY A 462 -26.50 -31.32 0.13
C GLY A 462 -25.16 -30.80 -0.42
N LEU A 463 -24.07 -31.58 -0.32
CA LEU A 463 -22.75 -31.19 -0.79
C LEU A 463 -22.46 -31.69 -2.20
N GLY A 464 -23.15 -32.72 -2.67
CA GLY A 464 -22.82 -33.35 -3.95
C GLY A 464 -22.86 -32.41 -5.16
N LEU A 465 -23.92 -31.60 -5.29
CA LEU A 465 -24.03 -30.64 -6.40
C LEU A 465 -22.99 -29.51 -6.28
N ALA A 466 -22.68 -29.04 -5.07
CA ALA A 466 -21.65 -28.04 -4.82
C ALA A 466 -20.25 -28.57 -5.20
N VAL A 467 -19.93 -29.81 -4.81
CA VAL A 467 -18.67 -30.48 -5.20
C VAL A 467 -18.60 -30.66 -6.72
N SER A 468 -19.70 -31.07 -7.35
CA SER A 468 -19.75 -31.27 -8.81
C SER A 468 -19.54 -29.95 -9.57
N SER A 469 -20.17 -28.85 -9.10
CA SER A 469 -20.01 -27.52 -9.69
C SER A 469 -18.58 -27.00 -9.52
N ARG A 470 -17.96 -27.15 -8.33
CA ARG A 470 -16.55 -26.77 -8.11
C ARG A 470 -15.60 -27.61 -8.98
N LEU A 471 -15.83 -28.92 -9.11
CA LEU A 471 -15.02 -29.79 -9.98
C LEU A 471 -15.17 -29.42 -11.46
N ALA A 472 -16.40 -29.15 -11.94
CA ALA A 472 -16.63 -28.69 -13.31
C ALA A 472 -15.90 -27.37 -13.57
N ALA A 473 -15.97 -26.41 -12.65
CA ALA A 473 -15.25 -25.14 -12.75
C ALA A 473 -13.72 -25.32 -12.78
N LEU A 474 -13.16 -26.24 -11.98
CA LEU A 474 -11.73 -26.58 -12.01
C LEU A 474 -11.30 -27.17 -13.36
N LEU A 475 -12.16 -28.00 -13.96
CA LEU A 475 -11.97 -28.55 -15.31
C LEU A 475 -12.20 -27.51 -16.43
N GLY A 476 -12.54 -26.25 -16.10
CA GLY A 476 -12.82 -25.20 -17.07
C GLY A 476 -14.22 -25.28 -17.71
N GLY A 477 -15.14 -26.01 -17.08
CA GLY A 477 -16.52 -26.20 -17.50
C GLY A 477 -17.56 -25.61 -16.55
N ASP A 478 -18.82 -25.97 -16.76
CA ASP A 478 -19.96 -25.52 -15.94
C ASP A 478 -21.07 -26.58 -15.87
N ILE A 479 -21.97 -26.45 -14.88
CA ILE A 479 -23.16 -27.30 -14.70
C ILE A 479 -24.41 -26.43 -14.72
N ASP A 480 -25.33 -26.76 -15.63
CA ASP A 480 -26.64 -26.10 -15.73
C ASP A 480 -27.77 -27.10 -15.40
N VAL A 481 -28.94 -26.58 -15.02
CA VAL A 481 -30.11 -27.38 -14.71
C VAL A 481 -31.38 -26.76 -15.29
N VAL A 482 -32.16 -27.58 -16.00
CA VAL A 482 -33.52 -27.25 -16.42
C VAL A 482 -34.46 -28.24 -15.76
N SER A 483 -35.43 -27.75 -14.99
CA SER A 483 -36.36 -28.61 -14.26
C SER A 483 -37.76 -28.03 -14.20
N GLN A 484 -38.76 -28.92 -14.18
CA GLN A 484 -40.15 -28.57 -13.99
C GLN A 484 -40.78 -29.50 -12.95
N LEU A 485 -41.39 -28.91 -11.93
CA LEU A 485 -42.05 -29.63 -10.86
C LEU A 485 -43.10 -30.62 -11.40
N GLY A 486 -42.99 -31.88 -10.99
CA GLY A 486 -43.86 -32.99 -11.39
C GLY A 486 -43.56 -33.61 -12.76
N VAL A 487 -42.59 -33.09 -13.51
CA VAL A 487 -42.23 -33.58 -14.85
C VAL A 487 -40.85 -34.25 -14.85
N GLY A 488 -39.88 -33.66 -14.14
CA GLY A 488 -38.50 -34.17 -14.06
C GLY A 488 -37.46 -33.06 -14.16
N SER A 489 -36.18 -33.45 -14.20
CA SER A 489 -35.06 -32.51 -14.33
C SER A 489 -34.08 -32.96 -15.41
N THR A 490 -33.30 -32.02 -15.92
CA THR A 490 -32.17 -32.27 -16.81
C THR A 490 -30.98 -31.48 -16.32
N PHE A 491 -29.97 -32.19 -15.83
CA PHE A 491 -28.68 -31.63 -15.46
C PHE A 491 -27.72 -31.75 -16.64
N THR A 492 -27.11 -30.63 -17.01
CA THR A 492 -26.20 -30.56 -18.16
C THR A 492 -24.82 -30.11 -17.70
N VAL A 493 -23.83 -30.99 -17.84
CA VAL A 493 -22.42 -30.70 -17.62
C VAL A 493 -21.78 -30.36 -18.96
N ALA A 494 -21.12 -29.21 -19.04
CA ALA A 494 -20.33 -28.81 -20.21
C ALA A 494 -18.85 -28.74 -19.81
N LEU A 495 -18.02 -29.63 -20.35
CA LEU A 495 -16.57 -29.69 -20.08
C LEU A 495 -15.78 -29.49 -21.38
N PRO A 496 -14.65 -28.77 -21.37
CA PRO A 496 -13.79 -28.68 -22.54
C PRO A 496 -13.14 -30.04 -22.84
N LEU A 497 -12.93 -30.34 -24.13
CA LEU A 497 -12.19 -31.54 -24.54
C LEU A 497 -10.72 -31.47 -24.12
N GLU A 498 -10.18 -30.26 -23.96
CA GLU A 498 -8.85 -30.02 -23.39
C GLU A 498 -9.01 -29.18 -22.12
N ALA A 499 -8.79 -29.80 -20.96
CA ALA A 499 -8.80 -29.11 -19.69
C ALA A 499 -7.63 -28.10 -19.62
N PRO A 500 -7.82 -26.93 -18.98
CA PRO A 500 -6.76 -25.94 -18.84
C PRO A 500 -5.55 -26.51 -18.10
N ASP A 501 -4.36 -26.23 -18.64
CA ASP A 501 -3.09 -26.77 -18.17
C ASP A 501 -2.89 -26.53 -16.66
N SER A 502 -2.41 -27.54 -15.92
CA SER A 502 -2.35 -27.54 -14.44
C SER A 502 -1.51 -26.38 -13.87
N SER A 503 -0.60 -25.82 -14.68
CA SER A 503 0.18 -24.62 -14.38
C SER A 503 -0.64 -23.33 -14.27
N VAL A 504 -1.82 -23.27 -14.93
CA VAL A 504 -2.74 -22.11 -14.93
C VAL A 504 -3.68 -22.14 -13.71
N ILE A 505 -3.97 -23.33 -13.17
CA ILE A 505 -4.85 -23.51 -12.01
C ILE A 505 -4.09 -23.27 -10.70
N ALA A 506 -2.81 -23.66 -10.62
CA ALA A 506 -1.92 -23.29 -9.51
C ALA A 506 -1.77 -21.77 -9.36
N ALA A 507 -1.76 -21.03 -10.48
CA ALA A 507 -1.74 -19.56 -10.48
C ALA A 507 -3.07 -18.94 -10.00
N LYS A 508 -4.21 -19.56 -10.33
CA LYS A 508 -5.54 -19.11 -9.85
C LYS A 508 -5.81 -19.42 -8.37
N SER A 509 -5.27 -20.52 -7.85
CA SER A 509 -5.42 -20.87 -6.43
C SER A 509 -4.45 -20.12 -5.53
N GLN A 510 -3.22 -19.82 -6.00
CA GLN A 510 -2.37 -18.84 -5.32
C GLN A 510 -2.99 -17.44 -5.30
N ALA A 511 -3.77 -17.08 -6.33
CA ALA A 511 -4.54 -15.83 -6.33
C ALA A 511 -5.72 -15.86 -5.35
N HIS A 512 -6.34 -17.01 -5.08
CA HIS A 512 -7.45 -17.13 -4.12
C HIS A 512 -6.96 -17.11 -2.66
N ASP A 513 -5.79 -17.69 -2.38
CA ASP A 513 -5.09 -17.53 -1.09
C ASP A 513 -4.60 -16.09 -0.88
N LEU A 514 -4.14 -15.43 -1.94
CA LEU A 514 -3.83 -14.00 -1.92
C LEU A 514 -5.09 -13.14 -1.74
N GLU A 515 -6.25 -13.52 -2.28
CA GLU A 515 -7.51 -12.79 -2.09
C GLU A 515 -8.09 -12.93 -0.67
N GLU A 516 -7.89 -14.05 0.02
CA GLU A 516 -8.29 -14.19 1.44
C GLU A 516 -7.28 -13.54 2.40
N TYR A 517 -6.00 -13.56 2.03
CA TYR A 517 -4.93 -12.80 2.69
C TYR A 517 -5.04 -11.28 2.47
N GLU A 518 -5.51 -10.83 1.29
CA GLU A 518 -5.81 -9.43 0.98
C GLU A 518 -7.17 -8.96 1.53
N ARG A 519 -8.19 -9.84 1.63
CA ARG A 519 -9.48 -9.52 2.26
C ARG A 519 -9.38 -9.24 3.76
N THR A 520 -8.44 -9.87 4.45
CA THR A 520 -8.14 -9.56 5.87
C THR A 520 -7.06 -8.51 6.05
N GLY A 521 -6.38 -8.13 4.95
CA GLY A 521 -5.18 -7.30 4.92
C GLY A 521 -5.32 -5.95 4.22
N LEU A 522 -6.50 -5.32 4.11
CA LEU A 522 -6.58 -3.89 3.77
C LEU A 522 -7.82 -3.16 4.32
N ALA A 523 -7.94 -3.08 5.64
CA ALA A 523 -8.80 -2.08 6.29
C ALA A 523 -8.01 -0.79 6.57
N VAL A 524 -7.73 0.02 5.54
CA VAL A 524 -7.32 1.43 5.76
C VAL A 524 -8.56 2.30 5.76
N ARG A 525 -9.13 2.52 6.96
CA ARG A 525 -9.94 3.71 7.21
C ARG A 525 -9.00 4.91 7.32
N ALA A 526 -8.95 5.75 6.29
CA ALA A 526 -8.38 7.09 6.39
C ALA A 526 -9.50 8.10 6.66
N GLY A 527 -9.72 8.39 7.95
CA GLY A 527 -10.32 9.64 8.40
C GLY A 527 -9.18 10.58 8.84
N ASN A 528 -8.99 11.66 8.06
CA ASN A 528 -8.07 12.79 8.28
C ASN A 528 -6.56 12.52 8.23
N GLY A 529 -5.94 12.96 7.12
CA GLY A 529 -4.51 13.22 6.99
C GLY A 529 -3.85 12.35 5.94
N ALA A 530 -3.30 12.99 4.90
CA ALA A 530 -2.61 12.33 3.79
C ALA A 530 -1.51 11.39 4.29
N ILE A 531 -1.55 10.13 3.87
CA ILE A 531 -0.46 9.17 4.03
C ILE A 531 0.27 9.13 2.69
N PRO A 532 1.57 9.49 2.61
CA PRO A 532 2.36 9.14 1.45
C PRO A 532 2.45 7.61 1.40
N ILE A 533 1.98 7.03 0.30
CA ILE A 533 2.08 5.60 -0.02
C ILE A 533 3.56 5.27 -0.19
N SER A 534 4.26 5.00 0.91
CA SER A 534 5.56 4.32 0.90
C SER A 534 5.30 2.82 1.12
N LEU A 535 4.84 2.15 0.07
CA LEU A 535 4.76 0.70 0.01
C LEU A 535 5.99 0.14 -0.73
N PRO A 536 6.41 -1.11 -0.45
CA PRO A 536 7.54 -1.78 -1.08
C PRO A 536 7.20 -2.24 -2.52
N LEU A 537 6.66 -1.33 -3.34
CA LEU A 537 6.02 -1.57 -4.64
C LEU A 537 6.69 -0.81 -5.80
N ALA A 538 7.92 -0.33 -5.63
CA ALA A 538 8.62 0.51 -6.62
C ALA A 538 8.80 -0.14 -8.02
N GLN A 539 8.50 -1.44 -8.15
CA GLN A 539 8.59 -2.17 -9.41
C GLN A 539 7.24 -2.37 -10.12
N SER A 540 6.10 -2.40 -9.41
CA SER A 540 4.79 -2.71 -10.00
C SER A 540 4.13 -1.50 -10.69
N ALA A 541 3.40 -1.76 -11.78
CA ALA A 541 2.69 -0.71 -12.51
C ALA A 541 1.39 -0.34 -11.80
N MET A 542 1.21 0.93 -11.45
CA MET A 542 0.03 1.40 -10.73
C MET A 542 -0.48 2.72 -11.29
N LEU A 543 -1.80 2.91 -11.28
CA LEU A 543 -2.50 4.13 -11.63
C LEU A 543 -3.51 4.49 -10.53
N LEU A 544 -3.59 5.76 -10.17
CA LEU A 544 -4.64 6.31 -9.34
C LEU A 544 -5.62 7.05 -10.24
N VAL A 545 -6.89 6.65 -10.24
CA VAL A 545 -7.90 7.12 -11.20
C VAL A 545 -9.08 7.74 -10.47
N ASN A 546 -9.57 8.88 -10.96
CA ASN A 546 -10.79 9.48 -10.47
C ASN A 546 -12.02 8.65 -10.90
N ALA A 547 -12.83 8.19 -9.94
CA ALA A 547 -13.96 7.30 -10.23
C ALA A 547 -15.07 7.97 -11.05
N GLN A 548 -15.18 9.31 -11.00
CA GLN A 548 -16.23 10.04 -11.73
C GLN A 548 -15.79 10.40 -13.16
N THR A 549 -14.54 10.85 -13.32
CA THR A 549 -14.05 11.39 -14.60
C THR A 549 -13.22 10.38 -15.40
N CYS A 550 -12.79 9.29 -14.77
CA CYS A 550 -11.84 8.31 -15.28
C CYS A 550 -10.49 8.93 -15.70
N ALA A 551 -10.16 10.11 -15.17
CA ALA A 551 -8.85 10.75 -15.34
C ALA A 551 -7.82 10.08 -14.44
N ILE A 552 -6.61 9.89 -14.96
CA ILE A 552 -5.48 9.38 -14.19
C ILE A 552 -4.91 10.55 -13.40
N GLU A 553 -5.06 10.51 -12.07
CA GLU A 553 -4.55 11.57 -11.19
C GLU A 553 -3.11 11.30 -10.73
N ASP A 554 -2.71 10.03 -10.65
CA ASP A 554 -1.31 9.65 -10.40
C ASP A 554 -0.93 8.33 -11.10
N ALA A 555 0.37 8.11 -11.31
CA ALA A 555 0.93 6.90 -11.89
C ALA A 555 2.30 6.57 -11.26
N SER A 556 2.60 5.27 -11.10
CA SER A 556 3.92 4.81 -10.63
C SER A 556 4.97 4.83 -11.74
N GLU A 557 6.25 4.80 -11.36
CA GLU A 557 7.36 4.57 -12.32
C GLU A 557 7.28 3.19 -12.98
N GLY A 558 6.64 2.20 -12.32
CA GLY A 558 6.34 0.91 -12.93
C GLY A 558 5.34 1.03 -14.08
N ALA A 559 4.34 1.90 -13.97
CA ALA A 559 3.37 2.14 -15.04
C ALA A 559 4.03 2.84 -16.23
N ALA A 560 4.93 3.80 -15.96
CA ALA A 560 5.72 4.44 -17.01
C ALA A 560 6.58 3.44 -17.78
N ARG A 561 7.26 2.51 -17.09
CA ARG A 561 8.04 1.44 -17.72
C ARG A 561 7.16 0.46 -18.50
N LEU A 562 6.02 0.06 -17.94
CA LEU A 562 5.11 -0.89 -18.59
C LEU A 562 4.56 -0.33 -19.90
N TYR A 563 4.02 0.89 -19.89
CA TYR A 563 3.35 1.44 -21.06
C TYR A 563 4.28 2.19 -22.03
N GLY A 564 5.50 2.53 -21.60
CA GLY A 564 6.46 3.35 -22.36
C GLY A 564 6.29 4.86 -22.18
N TRP A 565 5.09 5.33 -21.83
CA TRP A 565 4.85 6.77 -21.60
C TRP A 565 5.56 7.28 -20.35
N SER A 566 6.07 8.52 -20.42
CA SER A 566 6.53 9.22 -19.22
C SER A 566 5.40 9.39 -18.19
N ARG A 567 5.72 9.35 -16.88
CA ARG A 567 4.75 9.60 -15.81
C ARG A 567 3.95 10.90 -15.99
N LYS A 568 4.62 11.96 -16.46
CA LYS A 568 3.96 13.26 -16.76
C LYS A 568 2.91 13.16 -17.87
N ARG A 569 3.07 12.23 -18.82
CA ARG A 569 2.10 11.98 -19.89
C ARG A 569 0.92 11.16 -19.36
N LEU A 570 1.19 10.11 -18.59
CA LEU A 570 0.16 9.25 -17.98
C LEU A 570 -0.83 10.05 -17.12
N ILE A 571 -0.36 10.98 -16.29
CA ILE A 571 -1.21 11.82 -15.42
C ILE A 571 -2.09 12.82 -16.23
N ARG A 572 -1.83 12.99 -17.52
CA ARG A 572 -2.66 13.82 -18.41
C ARG A 572 -3.65 13.00 -19.24
N MET A 573 -3.63 11.68 -19.10
CA MET A 573 -4.47 10.75 -19.83
C MET A 573 -5.70 10.36 -18.99
N ARG A 574 -6.67 9.76 -19.67
CA ARG A 574 -7.81 9.07 -19.07
C ARG A 574 -7.67 7.57 -19.30
N LEU A 575 -8.43 6.77 -18.56
CA LEU A 575 -8.50 5.33 -18.80
C LEU A 575 -8.86 4.98 -20.25
N SER A 576 -9.68 5.79 -20.92
CA SER A 576 -10.00 5.63 -22.34
C SER A 576 -8.84 5.75 -23.31
N ASP A 577 -7.73 6.35 -22.87
CA ASP A 577 -6.52 6.44 -23.69
C ASP A 577 -5.66 5.15 -23.56
N LEU A 578 -5.94 4.34 -22.54
CA LEU A 578 -5.27 3.07 -22.24
C LEU A 578 -6.12 1.88 -22.67
N ASP A 579 -7.38 1.81 -22.23
CA ASP A 579 -8.28 0.69 -22.48
C ASP A 579 -9.06 0.83 -23.81
N PHE A 580 -9.64 -0.27 -24.27
CA PHE A 580 -10.52 -0.30 -25.44
C PHE A 580 -12.01 -0.34 -25.06
N LEU A 581 -12.35 0.00 -23.82
CA LEU A 581 -13.72 -0.09 -23.31
C LEU A 581 -14.55 1.12 -23.75
N ASP A 582 -15.82 0.88 -24.04
CA ASP A 582 -16.77 1.98 -24.24
C ASP A 582 -17.09 2.69 -22.90
N SER A 583 -17.65 3.90 -23.02
CA SER A 583 -17.90 4.76 -21.86
C SER A 583 -19.01 4.24 -20.92
N GLU A 584 -19.90 3.38 -21.39
CA GLU A 584 -20.97 2.78 -20.59
C GLU A 584 -20.44 1.59 -19.79
N THR A 585 -19.70 0.69 -20.46
CA THR A 585 -19.01 -0.44 -19.83
C THR A 585 -18.04 0.02 -18.74
N ARG A 586 -17.24 1.06 -19.00
CA ARG A 586 -16.32 1.62 -17.99
C ARG A 586 -17.06 2.16 -16.76
N ARG A 587 -18.17 2.89 -16.95
CA ARG A 587 -18.99 3.41 -15.84
C ARG A 587 -19.69 2.31 -15.05
N ARG A 588 -20.06 1.19 -15.69
CA ARG A 588 -20.60 0.01 -15.01
C ARG A 588 -19.54 -0.65 -14.13
N ILE A 589 -18.35 -0.88 -14.69
CA ILE A 589 -17.20 -1.44 -13.97
C ILE A 589 -16.83 -0.59 -12.76
N VAL A 590 -16.68 0.73 -12.94
CA VAL A 590 -16.35 1.62 -11.81
C VAL A 590 -17.41 1.57 -10.72
N ARG A 591 -18.71 1.54 -11.08
CA ARG A 591 -19.79 1.37 -10.09
C ARG A 591 -19.69 0.04 -9.34
N GLN A 592 -19.41 -1.06 -10.03
CA GLN A 592 -19.26 -2.38 -9.43
C GLN A 592 -18.04 -2.45 -8.50
N VAL A 593 -16.92 -1.83 -8.87
CA VAL A 593 -15.72 -1.74 -8.01
C VAL A 593 -16.01 -0.90 -6.76
N MET A 594 -16.65 0.25 -6.92
CA MET A 594 -17.05 1.10 -5.78
C MET A 594 -18.06 0.42 -4.86
N ALA A 595 -18.84 -0.54 -5.37
CA ALA A 595 -19.76 -1.38 -4.60
C ALA A 595 -19.12 -2.67 -4.06
N GLY A 596 -17.83 -2.91 -4.30
CA GLY A 596 -17.11 -4.12 -3.86
C GLY A 596 -17.51 -5.40 -4.61
N GLN A 597 -18.18 -5.29 -5.75
CA GLN A 597 -18.67 -6.42 -6.55
C GLN A 597 -17.66 -6.93 -7.59
N VAL A 598 -16.65 -6.10 -7.93
CA VAL A 598 -15.59 -6.42 -8.89
C VAL A 598 -14.29 -5.86 -8.35
N SER A 599 -13.26 -6.69 -8.26
CA SER A 599 -11.91 -6.33 -7.78
C SER A 599 -10.82 -6.57 -8.82
N GLN A 600 -11.13 -7.26 -9.93
CA GLN A 600 -10.13 -7.72 -10.89
C GLN A 600 -10.72 -7.78 -12.30
N LEU A 601 -9.91 -7.42 -13.29
CA LEU A 601 -10.28 -7.44 -14.71
C LEU A 601 -9.09 -7.85 -15.56
N ILE A 602 -9.34 -8.61 -16.63
CA ILE A 602 -8.35 -8.84 -17.68
C ILE A 602 -8.81 -8.12 -18.93
N LEU A 603 -7.98 -7.19 -19.42
CA LEU A 603 -8.27 -6.44 -20.63
C LEU A 603 -7.00 -6.09 -21.41
N ASN A 604 -7.20 -5.60 -22.63
CA ASN A 604 -6.11 -5.10 -23.45
C ASN A 604 -5.90 -3.62 -23.19
N HIS A 605 -4.65 -3.23 -22.95
CA HIS A 605 -4.24 -1.83 -22.87
C HIS A 605 -3.35 -1.47 -24.05
N ARG A 606 -3.43 -0.20 -24.47
CA ARG A 606 -2.58 0.40 -25.48
C ARG A 606 -1.26 0.83 -24.86
N MET A 607 -0.16 0.60 -25.56
CA MET A 607 1.18 1.11 -25.21
C MET A 607 1.55 2.35 -26.03
N GLU A 608 2.62 3.06 -25.65
CA GLU A 608 3.15 4.20 -26.40
C GLU A 608 3.55 3.84 -27.84
N SER A 609 4.06 2.62 -28.04
CA SER A 609 4.41 2.08 -29.36
C SER A 609 3.19 1.85 -30.27
N GLY A 610 1.97 1.98 -29.74
CA GLY A 610 0.73 1.61 -30.42
C GLY A 610 0.37 0.13 -30.33
N ALA A 611 1.24 -0.70 -29.75
CA ALA A 611 0.97 -2.11 -29.50
C ALA A 611 -0.14 -2.29 -28.44
N SER A 612 -0.87 -3.41 -28.54
CA SER A 612 -1.82 -3.85 -27.53
C SER A 612 -1.13 -4.85 -26.60
N VAL A 613 -1.23 -4.65 -25.29
CA VAL A 613 -0.72 -5.55 -24.27
C VAL A 613 -1.88 -6.08 -23.43
N ARG A 614 -1.92 -7.40 -23.23
CA ARG A 614 -2.91 -8.02 -22.35
C ARG A 614 -2.45 -7.84 -20.91
N VAL A 615 -3.30 -7.21 -20.10
CA VAL A 615 -3.00 -6.90 -18.72
C VAL A 615 -4.09 -7.41 -17.79
N GLU A 616 -3.67 -7.77 -16.60
CA GLU A 616 -4.52 -7.94 -15.45
C GLU A 616 -4.52 -6.64 -14.64
N VAL A 617 -5.72 -6.19 -14.26
CA VAL A 617 -5.92 -4.94 -13.54
C VAL A 617 -6.70 -5.24 -12.26
N LEU A 618 -6.00 -5.17 -11.14
CA LEU A 618 -6.56 -5.23 -9.80
C LEU A 618 -7.06 -3.83 -9.41
N LEU A 619 -8.31 -3.73 -9.01
CA LEU A 619 -9.03 -2.48 -8.78
C LEU A 619 -9.53 -2.39 -7.34
N ALA A 620 -9.09 -1.35 -6.63
CA ALA A 620 -9.53 -1.08 -5.26
C ALA A 620 -10.13 0.33 -5.14
N PRO A 621 -11.29 0.50 -4.48
CA PRO A 621 -11.84 1.82 -4.19
C PRO A 621 -11.00 2.51 -3.11
N VAL A 622 -10.65 3.78 -3.33
CA VAL A 622 -9.88 4.61 -2.40
C VAL A 622 -10.59 5.95 -2.21
N SER A 623 -10.46 6.57 -1.04
CA SER A 623 -10.99 7.91 -0.77
C SER A 623 -9.85 8.87 -0.45
N GLU A 624 -9.72 9.94 -1.24
CA GLU A 624 -8.72 10.98 -1.04
C GLU A 624 -9.40 12.35 -0.98
N GLY A 625 -9.33 13.04 0.17
CA GLY A 625 -9.91 14.39 0.33
C GLY A 625 -11.43 14.49 0.07
N GLY A 626 -12.18 13.40 0.25
CA GLY A 626 -13.62 13.33 -0.04
C GLY A 626 -13.97 13.03 -1.50
N ARG A 627 -12.98 12.78 -2.36
CA ARG A 627 -13.16 12.33 -3.74
C ARG A 627 -13.07 10.81 -3.83
N SER A 628 -13.98 10.21 -4.60
CA SER A 628 -13.96 8.79 -4.91
C SER A 628 -12.87 8.49 -5.95
N MET A 629 -11.89 7.70 -5.55
CA MET A 629 -10.75 7.29 -6.35
C MET A 629 -10.75 5.77 -6.53
N LEU A 630 -10.00 5.31 -7.53
CA LEU A 630 -9.85 3.92 -7.91
C LEU A 630 -8.35 3.68 -8.08
N LEU A 631 -7.77 2.84 -7.23
CA LEU A 631 -6.40 2.37 -7.37
C LEU A 631 -6.42 1.18 -8.33
N ALA A 632 -5.64 1.27 -9.40
CA ALA A 632 -5.46 0.21 -10.38
C ALA A 632 -4.01 -0.29 -10.32
N ILE A 633 -3.81 -1.55 -9.92
CA ILE A 633 -2.53 -2.24 -9.99
C ILE A 633 -2.54 -3.09 -11.26
N ILE A 634 -1.54 -2.92 -12.11
CA ILE A 634 -1.49 -3.50 -13.44
C ILE A 634 -0.33 -4.49 -13.54
N GLU A 635 -0.62 -5.68 -14.02
CA GLU A 635 0.35 -6.72 -14.32
C GLU A 635 0.24 -7.15 -15.79
N ARG A 636 1.40 -7.35 -16.43
CA ARG A 636 1.45 -7.82 -17.82
C ARG A 636 1.30 -9.33 -17.84
N LEU A 637 0.33 -9.82 -18.60
CA LEU A 637 0.20 -11.25 -18.84
C LEU A 637 1.16 -11.70 -19.97
N PRO A 638 1.79 -12.88 -19.86
CA PRO A 638 2.65 -13.41 -20.92
C PRO A 638 1.86 -13.64 -22.22
N GLU A 639 2.49 -13.37 -23.37
CA GLU A 639 1.89 -13.69 -24.67
C GLU A 639 1.74 -15.21 -24.78
N GLN A 640 0.51 -15.69 -25.01
CA GLN A 640 0.31 -17.07 -25.45
C GLN A 640 1.07 -17.24 -26.76
N ALA A 641 2.04 -18.15 -26.78
CA ALA A 641 2.72 -18.55 -28.00
C ALA A 641 1.66 -19.12 -28.96
N VAL A 642 1.31 -18.35 -29.98
CA VAL A 642 0.51 -18.85 -31.09
C VAL A 642 1.41 -19.85 -31.83
N PRO A 643 1.04 -21.15 -31.94
CA PRO A 643 1.80 -22.07 -32.76
C PRO A 643 1.72 -21.59 -34.22
N ALA A 644 2.89 -21.53 -34.86
CA ALA A 644 3.11 -21.07 -36.23
C ALA A 644 2.49 -22.00 -37.28
#